data_AF-A0A934F147-F1
#
_entry.id   AF-A0A934F147-F1
#
_cell.length_a   1.000
_cell.length_b   1.000
_cell.length_c   1.000
_cell.angle_alpha   90.00
_cell.angle_beta   90.00
_cell.angle_gamma   90.00
#
_symmetry.space_group_name_H-M   'P 1'
#
loop_
_entity.id
_entity.type
_entity.pdbx_description
1 polymer ?
#
loop_
_entity_poly.entity_id
_entity_poly.type
_entity_poly.pdbx_seq_one_letter_code
_entity_poly.pdbx_strand_id
1 'polypeptide(L)'
;MSLASSASPRLLEIIEASDPARRDSALDSWCAGKTRAELLAACDELDAYRRREGNLYRRVRALFFLAALHRYHLPARPELPREGRVPYEGFCHLLDRRFEEAIGLFQRAQQEAGPSETLSSALASAYHALAFQTLADQVRRTVRSTHGNAWMFRLGHPLDQPLRVRRELLVREHASAPFPLLRERTPVRMDLTHCGWSDIFFLGMDFPEGARVLNVSIDLGVHGRDSATRPPVEAYFRLIDEPAIRLASADLEASACLTTLDEVFDFGRDYLGLLKAAIIAAGLVPPGIERSGASLAELLASMFGPGRGFELVSNVNRIPKGSRLAVSTNLLGALIGVCMRATGQIQSLTGPMAEEERRMVAARAILGEWLGGSGGGWQDSGGLWPGIKLIEGARAEPGDPEHGVSRGRLLPRHTLLGLDRIPAEARRRLQDSLVLVHGGMAQNVGPILEMATEKYLLRKEPEWSARQRAIATLDDILALLAAGDIRGLGRALTGNFFGPLQTIIPWVSNLYTERLIERTRAAFGDDFWGFWMLGGMAGGGMGFIFAPERRAEAQAQLLETMLRTKRELESSLPFAMDPVVYDFAINEHGSVASLLHGPEALLPLAFYQHAVPGWLRREARDLSARERGDLQQFTLAARSDPTFVQALPTLLDRMLPSADGSGAPGRQLDQLLADNGFDRAQHEQIRADLRSGRIGLAMNRLPPSTRIEDVAARDLFDAASATEPLRRAGESALHRGEVAVVTYAAGVGSRWTQGAGVAKALHPFAKFDGHHRSFADVHLAKSRRTSAAAGAAIPHLFTTSYLTHAPIERHLRAQGAALDREVFLSPGKSIGLRLVPTVRDLHFAWEETAQQKLDEQKEKMRESVRAALAQWARTVGEGGDYTDNLPGQCLHPVGHWFEIPNLLKNGTLARLLAARPQLRTLLAHNIDTLGATVDPALLGWFQESGATLGWEVIPRRIEDHGGGLARVDGRLRMVEGLALPREEDEFALTYYSTNTCWIDIDRLLALFGLTRGELADAERTAAAVRTMAARVPTYITLKDVKKRWGHGQEDIFPVAQFEKLWGDMTALADCPQVFAVVPRQRGQQLKDQAQLDGWARDGSAQHIASLCAW
;
A
#
# COMPACT_ATOMS: atom_id res chain seq x y z
N MET A 1 -15.50 8.66 -58.10
CA MET A 1 -14.82 7.90 -57.03
C MET A 1 -15.39 8.37 -55.71
N SER A 2 -16.27 7.56 -55.13
CA SER A 2 -16.94 7.80 -53.85
C SER A 2 -15.93 7.61 -52.71
N LEU A 3 -15.77 8.63 -51.87
CA LEU A 3 -15.06 8.53 -50.60
C LEU A 3 -15.86 7.60 -49.69
N ALA A 4 -15.45 6.33 -49.64
CA ALA A 4 -15.90 5.40 -48.63
C ALA A 4 -15.48 5.95 -47.26
N SER A 5 -16.43 6.55 -46.55
CA SER A 5 -16.38 6.74 -45.11
C SER A 5 -16.20 5.36 -44.47
N SER A 6 -14.96 4.99 -44.15
CA SER A 6 -14.69 3.81 -43.33
C SER A 6 -15.26 4.07 -41.94
N ALA A 7 -16.46 3.59 -41.66
CA ALA A 7 -17.03 3.62 -40.32
C ALA A 7 -16.04 2.94 -39.36
N SER A 8 -15.65 3.63 -38.29
CA SER A 8 -14.82 3.03 -37.23
C SER A 8 -15.47 1.73 -36.73
N PRO A 9 -14.69 0.67 -36.49
CA PRO A 9 -15.22 -0.62 -36.04
C PRO A 9 -15.98 -0.46 -34.72
N ARG A 10 -16.98 -1.32 -34.46
CA ARG A 10 -17.64 -1.35 -33.14
C ARG A 10 -16.66 -1.83 -32.06
N LEU A 11 -16.87 -1.47 -30.79
CA LEU A 11 -16.01 -1.95 -29.70
C LEU A 11 -15.99 -3.48 -29.59
N LEU A 12 -17.12 -4.14 -29.87
CA LEU A 12 -17.17 -5.60 -29.92
C LEU A 12 -16.26 -6.19 -30.99
N GLU A 13 -16.13 -5.55 -32.16
CA GLU A 13 -15.22 -5.99 -33.23
C GLU A 13 -13.75 -5.87 -32.81
N ILE A 14 -13.41 -4.94 -31.93
CA ILE A 14 -12.06 -4.82 -31.33
C ILE A 14 -11.83 -5.94 -30.31
N ILE A 15 -12.83 -6.27 -29.50
CA ILE A 15 -12.74 -7.29 -28.44
C ILE A 15 -12.67 -8.70 -29.04
N GLU A 16 -13.48 -8.99 -30.06
CA GLU A 16 -13.61 -10.32 -30.66
C GLU A 16 -12.51 -10.62 -31.68
N ALA A 17 -11.84 -9.59 -32.22
CA ALA A 17 -10.81 -9.74 -33.24
C ALA A 17 -9.66 -10.65 -32.82
N SER A 18 -9.32 -11.58 -33.71
CA SER A 18 -8.10 -12.39 -33.65
C SER A 18 -6.91 -11.74 -34.35
N ASP A 19 -7.17 -10.86 -35.34
CA ASP A 19 -6.15 -10.07 -36.02
C ASP A 19 -5.54 -9.03 -35.07
N PRO A 20 -4.22 -9.06 -34.79
CA PRO A 20 -3.54 -8.11 -33.92
C PRO A 20 -3.77 -6.64 -34.30
N ALA A 21 -3.82 -6.32 -35.60
CA ALA A 21 -3.98 -4.93 -36.06
C ALA A 21 -5.31 -4.31 -35.59
N ARG A 22 -6.38 -5.12 -35.54
CA ARG A 22 -7.69 -4.70 -35.01
C ARG A 22 -7.78 -4.91 -33.51
N ARG A 23 -7.38 -6.09 -33.01
CA ARG A 23 -7.47 -6.48 -31.60
C ARG A 23 -6.73 -5.51 -30.69
N ASP A 24 -5.55 -5.05 -31.10
CA ASP A 24 -4.67 -4.22 -30.28
C ASP A 24 -4.95 -2.71 -30.46
N SER A 25 -6.10 -2.36 -31.05
CA SER A 25 -6.59 -0.98 -31.09
C SER A 25 -6.89 -0.46 -29.68
N ALA A 26 -6.46 0.77 -29.40
CA ALA A 26 -6.68 1.44 -28.13
C ALA A 26 -8.14 1.91 -27.99
N LEU A 27 -8.69 1.80 -26.79
CA LEU A 27 -10.01 2.37 -26.48
C LEU A 27 -10.03 3.89 -26.67
N ASP A 28 -8.96 4.58 -26.24
CA ASP A 28 -8.84 6.04 -26.32
C ASP A 28 -9.02 6.53 -27.77
N SER A 29 -8.37 5.85 -28.72
CA SER A 29 -8.43 6.14 -30.16
C SER A 29 -9.81 5.89 -30.75
N TRP A 30 -10.55 4.90 -30.25
CA TRP A 30 -11.95 4.68 -30.64
C TRP A 30 -12.90 5.75 -30.08
N CYS A 31 -12.66 6.21 -28.84
CA CYS A 31 -13.48 7.22 -28.17
C CYS A 31 -13.26 8.65 -28.72
N ALA A 32 -12.15 8.88 -29.41
CA ALA A 32 -11.84 10.16 -30.02
C ALA A 32 -12.95 10.59 -31.01
N GLY A 33 -13.44 11.82 -30.86
CA GLY A 33 -14.52 12.36 -31.71
C GLY A 33 -15.92 11.79 -31.47
N LYS A 34 -16.10 10.80 -30.59
CA LYS A 34 -17.42 10.24 -30.24
C LYS A 34 -18.27 11.19 -29.39
N THR A 35 -19.55 11.24 -29.68
CA THR A 35 -20.55 12.00 -28.90
C THR A 35 -20.94 11.28 -27.62
N ARG A 36 -21.51 11.99 -26.64
CA ARG A 36 -22.06 11.38 -25.41
C ARG A 36 -23.04 10.22 -25.71
N ALA A 37 -23.90 10.38 -26.72
CA ALA A 37 -24.90 9.38 -27.08
C ALA A 37 -24.25 8.10 -27.63
N GLU A 38 -23.24 8.22 -28.50
CA GLU A 38 -22.50 7.06 -29.01
C GLU A 38 -21.76 6.31 -27.92
N LEU A 39 -21.16 7.03 -26.95
CA LEU A 39 -20.46 6.41 -25.82
C LEU A 39 -21.42 5.64 -24.91
N LEU A 40 -22.60 6.20 -24.61
CA LEU A 40 -23.63 5.53 -23.82
C LEU A 40 -24.18 4.28 -24.54
N ALA A 41 -24.46 4.39 -25.83
CA ALA A 41 -24.90 3.24 -26.63
C ALA A 41 -23.86 2.11 -26.65
N ALA A 42 -22.57 2.46 -26.69
CA ALA A 42 -21.49 1.48 -26.58
C ALA A 42 -21.40 0.86 -25.18
N CYS A 43 -21.69 1.62 -24.12
CA CYS A 43 -21.80 1.06 -22.76
C CYS A 43 -22.93 0.02 -22.69
N ASP A 44 -24.10 0.32 -23.25
CA ASP A 44 -25.22 -0.63 -23.27
C ASP A 44 -24.90 -1.91 -24.05
N GLU A 45 -24.25 -1.77 -25.22
CA GLU A 45 -23.79 -2.92 -26.04
C GLU A 45 -22.77 -3.78 -25.29
N LEU A 46 -21.79 -3.16 -24.62
CA LEU A 46 -20.78 -3.84 -23.82
C LEU A 46 -21.37 -4.55 -22.59
N ASP A 47 -22.30 -3.91 -21.87
CA ASP A 47 -22.92 -4.49 -20.68
C ASP A 47 -23.78 -5.70 -21.03
N ALA A 48 -24.52 -5.65 -22.13
CA ALA A 48 -25.26 -6.81 -22.64
C ALA A 48 -24.31 -7.95 -23.07
N TYR A 49 -23.19 -7.60 -23.72
CA TYR A 49 -22.20 -8.56 -24.19
C TYR A 49 -21.49 -9.30 -23.05
N ARG A 50 -20.98 -8.58 -22.05
CA ARG A 50 -20.21 -9.20 -20.94
C ARG A 50 -21.00 -10.20 -20.09
N ARG A 51 -22.34 -10.10 -20.08
CA ARG A 51 -23.23 -11.01 -19.33
C ARG A 51 -23.35 -12.39 -20.00
N ARG A 52 -23.15 -12.46 -21.32
CA ARG A 52 -23.27 -13.71 -22.11
C ARG A 52 -21.92 -14.30 -22.55
N GLU A 53 -20.85 -13.52 -22.52
CA GLU A 53 -19.52 -13.96 -22.97
C GLU A 53 -18.87 -14.91 -21.95
N GLY A 54 -18.44 -16.07 -22.44
CA GLY A 54 -17.78 -17.12 -21.64
C GLY A 54 -16.25 -17.02 -21.65
N ASN A 55 -15.67 -16.39 -22.68
CA ASN A 55 -14.23 -16.17 -22.75
C ASN A 55 -13.80 -15.11 -21.72
N LEU A 56 -12.81 -15.47 -20.87
CA LEU A 56 -12.35 -14.63 -19.78
C LEU A 56 -11.85 -13.26 -20.28
N TYR A 57 -10.94 -13.27 -21.26
CA TYR A 57 -10.31 -12.06 -21.74
C TYR A 57 -11.34 -11.10 -22.33
N ARG A 58 -12.21 -11.60 -23.19
CA ARG A 58 -13.24 -10.78 -23.84
C ARG A 58 -14.20 -10.15 -22.83
N ARG A 59 -14.66 -10.94 -21.85
CA ARG A 59 -15.53 -10.47 -20.77
C ARG A 59 -14.84 -9.41 -19.90
N VAL A 60 -13.61 -9.67 -19.47
CA VAL A 60 -12.84 -8.76 -18.62
C VAL A 60 -12.48 -7.47 -19.37
N ARG A 61 -12.11 -7.57 -20.65
CA ARG A 61 -11.84 -6.40 -21.49
C ARG A 61 -13.08 -5.53 -21.69
N ALA A 62 -14.25 -6.13 -21.88
CA ALA A 62 -15.52 -5.39 -21.91
C ALA A 62 -15.79 -4.66 -20.58
N LEU A 63 -15.53 -5.30 -19.43
CA LEU A 63 -15.65 -4.67 -18.11
C LEU A 63 -14.70 -3.49 -17.94
N PHE A 64 -13.44 -3.59 -18.36
CA PHE A 64 -12.51 -2.46 -18.29
C PHE A 64 -12.83 -1.36 -19.30
N PHE A 65 -13.37 -1.69 -20.49
CA PHE A 65 -13.88 -0.69 -21.42
C PHE A 65 -15.04 0.10 -20.78
N LEU A 66 -16.00 -0.59 -20.16
CA LEU A 66 -17.09 0.03 -19.40
C LEU A 66 -16.55 0.94 -18.28
N ALA A 67 -15.61 0.43 -17.48
CA ALA A 67 -15.00 1.21 -16.41
C ALA A 67 -14.31 2.48 -16.93
N ALA A 68 -13.53 2.37 -18.02
CA ALA A 68 -12.82 3.51 -18.61
C ALA A 68 -13.75 4.51 -19.30
N LEU A 69 -14.81 4.05 -19.98
CA LEU A 69 -15.84 4.89 -20.59
C LEU A 69 -16.52 5.76 -19.51
N HIS A 70 -16.97 5.15 -18.42
CA HIS A 70 -17.59 5.86 -17.32
C HIS A 70 -16.60 6.71 -16.51
N ARG A 71 -15.33 6.30 -16.37
CA ARG A 71 -14.36 7.04 -15.57
C ARG A 71 -13.76 8.25 -16.29
N TYR A 72 -13.44 8.12 -17.57
CA TYR A 72 -12.62 9.09 -18.30
C TYR A 72 -13.34 9.72 -19.49
N HIS A 73 -14.00 8.92 -20.34
CA HIS A 73 -14.50 9.43 -21.63
C HIS A 73 -15.85 10.11 -21.56
N LEU A 74 -16.76 9.63 -20.69
CA LEU A 74 -18.05 10.29 -20.43
C LEU A 74 -17.85 11.58 -19.62
N PRO A 75 -17.09 11.60 -18.50
CA PRO A 75 -16.83 12.85 -17.76
C PRO A 75 -16.07 13.90 -18.55
N ALA A 76 -15.27 13.52 -19.55
CA ALA A 76 -14.61 14.48 -20.44
C ALA A 76 -15.60 15.28 -21.32
N ARG A 77 -16.87 14.88 -21.41
CA ARG A 77 -17.89 15.56 -22.21
C ARG A 77 -18.48 16.75 -21.44
N PRO A 78 -18.43 17.99 -21.98
CA PRO A 78 -18.95 19.16 -21.29
C PRO A 78 -20.46 19.08 -21.05
N GLU A 79 -21.19 18.38 -21.92
CA GLU A 79 -22.64 18.19 -21.84
C GLU A 79 -23.09 17.14 -20.80
N LEU A 80 -22.18 16.45 -20.11
CA LEU A 80 -22.54 15.53 -19.03
C LEU A 80 -22.81 16.34 -17.74
N PRO A 81 -24.01 16.24 -17.13
CA PRO A 81 -24.28 16.82 -15.83
C PRO A 81 -23.25 16.37 -14.78
N ARG A 82 -22.70 17.33 -14.05
CA ARG A 82 -21.70 17.08 -12.99
C ARG A 82 -22.34 16.59 -11.70
N GLU A 83 -23.56 17.05 -11.46
CA GLU A 83 -24.36 16.76 -10.27
C GLU A 83 -25.22 15.51 -10.49
N GLY A 84 -25.43 14.76 -9.42
CA GLY A 84 -26.27 13.57 -9.39
C GLY A 84 -26.30 12.98 -7.99
N ARG A 85 -26.89 11.79 -7.85
CA ARG A 85 -26.92 11.03 -6.59
C ARG A 85 -26.57 9.58 -6.82
N VAL A 86 -25.82 8.99 -5.89
CA VAL A 86 -25.54 7.55 -5.88
C VAL A 86 -26.58 6.89 -4.96
N PRO A 87 -27.36 5.91 -5.43
CA PRO A 87 -28.24 5.13 -4.57
C PRO A 87 -27.46 4.44 -3.44
N TYR A 88 -27.81 4.71 -2.18
CA TYR A 88 -27.11 4.14 -1.02
C TYR A 88 -27.13 2.60 -1.01
N GLU A 89 -28.26 1.98 -1.37
CA GLU A 89 -28.35 0.51 -1.49
C GLU A 89 -27.34 -0.05 -2.50
N GLY A 90 -27.14 0.65 -3.64
CA GLY A 90 -26.12 0.28 -4.63
C GLY A 90 -24.71 0.42 -4.08
N PHE A 91 -24.44 1.45 -3.27
CA PHE A 91 -23.17 1.60 -2.56
C PHE A 91 -22.94 0.47 -1.54
N CYS A 92 -23.95 0.08 -0.76
CA CYS A 92 -23.86 -1.07 0.15
C CYS A 92 -23.55 -2.36 -0.61
N HIS A 93 -24.22 -2.63 -1.73
CA HIS A 93 -23.91 -3.77 -2.59
C HIS A 93 -22.47 -3.75 -3.12
N LEU A 94 -21.98 -2.57 -3.52
CA LEU A 94 -20.59 -2.40 -3.95
C LEU A 94 -19.62 -2.77 -2.81
N LEU A 95 -19.86 -2.31 -1.58
CA LEU A 95 -19.05 -2.66 -0.41
C LEU A 95 -19.14 -4.16 -0.07
N ASP A 96 -20.31 -4.76 -0.19
CA ASP A 96 -20.56 -6.19 0.05
C ASP A 96 -20.00 -7.12 -1.04
N ARG A 97 -19.33 -6.57 -2.06
CA ARG A 97 -18.86 -7.29 -3.26
C ARG A 97 -19.98 -7.93 -4.09
N ARG A 98 -21.21 -7.40 -3.97
CA ARG A 98 -22.39 -7.72 -4.79
C ARG A 98 -22.43 -6.79 -6.00
N PHE A 99 -21.40 -6.89 -6.84
CA PHE A 99 -21.15 -5.89 -7.88
C PHE A 99 -22.21 -5.89 -8.99
N GLU A 100 -22.78 -7.04 -9.33
CA GLU A 100 -23.82 -7.13 -10.37
C GLU A 100 -25.10 -6.42 -9.92
N GLU A 101 -25.49 -6.59 -8.65
CA GLU A 101 -26.62 -5.92 -8.03
C GLU A 101 -26.37 -4.40 -7.93
N ALA A 102 -25.16 -3.99 -7.52
CA ALA A 102 -24.76 -2.59 -7.49
C ALA A 102 -24.86 -1.94 -8.89
N ILE A 103 -24.31 -2.58 -9.93
CA ILE A 103 -24.37 -2.12 -11.31
C ILE A 103 -25.84 -1.98 -11.76
N GLY A 104 -26.68 -2.97 -11.47
CA GLY A 104 -28.10 -2.94 -11.81
C GLY A 104 -28.84 -1.74 -11.19
N LEU A 105 -28.56 -1.42 -9.92
CA LEU A 105 -29.15 -0.24 -9.26
C LEU A 105 -28.62 1.07 -9.84
N PHE A 106 -27.32 1.17 -10.13
CA PHE A 106 -26.74 2.39 -10.72
C PHE A 106 -27.23 2.63 -12.16
N GLN A 107 -27.37 1.57 -12.97
CA GLN A 107 -27.94 1.65 -14.31
C GLN A 107 -29.40 2.08 -14.27
N ARG A 108 -30.20 1.55 -13.34
CA ARG A 108 -31.59 1.97 -13.14
C ARG A 108 -31.69 3.44 -12.76
N ALA A 109 -30.86 3.89 -11.80
CA ALA A 109 -30.80 5.30 -11.43
C ALA A 109 -30.39 6.20 -12.61
N GLN A 110 -29.47 5.75 -13.46
CA GLN A 110 -29.11 6.46 -14.70
C GLN A 110 -30.25 6.51 -15.72
N GLN A 111 -31.07 5.47 -15.82
CA GLN A 111 -32.24 5.45 -16.70
C GLN A 111 -33.35 6.39 -16.20
N GLU A 112 -33.55 6.47 -14.89
CA GLU A 112 -34.60 7.28 -14.26
C GLU A 112 -34.23 8.76 -14.18
N ALA A 113 -33.01 9.08 -13.73
CA ALA A 113 -32.56 10.46 -13.51
C ALA A 113 -31.68 11.02 -14.65
N GLY A 114 -31.28 10.19 -15.60
CA GLY A 114 -30.31 10.52 -16.64
C GLY A 114 -28.86 10.28 -16.23
N PRO A 115 -27.91 10.29 -17.19
CA PRO A 115 -26.49 10.12 -16.92
C PRO A 115 -25.90 11.35 -16.25
N SER A 116 -25.09 11.13 -15.23
CA SER A 116 -24.31 12.15 -14.53
C SER A 116 -22.88 11.66 -14.28
N GLU A 117 -21.99 12.59 -13.99
CA GLU A 117 -20.63 12.28 -13.55
C GLU A 117 -20.62 11.49 -12.23
N THR A 118 -21.50 11.87 -11.28
CA THR A 118 -21.69 11.15 -10.02
C THR A 118 -22.06 9.68 -10.24
N LEU A 119 -23.07 9.38 -11.07
CA LEU A 119 -23.44 7.99 -11.38
C LEU A 119 -22.38 7.27 -12.20
N SER A 120 -21.72 7.96 -13.14
CA SER A 120 -20.62 7.38 -13.91
C SER A 120 -19.46 6.97 -13.01
N SER A 121 -19.14 7.73 -11.96
CA SER A 121 -18.12 7.32 -10.99
C SER A 121 -18.48 6.03 -10.25
N ALA A 122 -19.76 5.85 -9.90
CA ALA A 122 -20.28 4.64 -9.26
C ALA A 122 -20.22 3.41 -10.17
N LEU A 123 -20.69 3.55 -11.41
CA LEU A 123 -20.62 2.51 -12.44
C LEU A 123 -19.16 2.12 -12.74
N ALA A 124 -18.28 3.11 -12.89
CA ALA A 124 -16.86 2.86 -13.13
C ALA A 124 -16.23 2.02 -12.01
N SER A 125 -16.48 2.39 -10.75
CA SER A 125 -15.98 1.65 -9.57
C SER A 125 -16.49 0.21 -9.53
N ALA A 126 -17.79 0.01 -9.78
CA ALA A 126 -18.42 -1.31 -9.76
C ALA A 126 -17.93 -2.23 -10.91
N TYR A 127 -17.83 -1.71 -12.15
CA TYR A 127 -17.29 -2.48 -13.28
C TYR A 127 -15.82 -2.84 -13.07
N HIS A 128 -15.02 -1.90 -12.56
CA HIS A 128 -13.61 -2.13 -12.24
C HIS A 128 -13.45 -3.24 -11.19
N ALA A 129 -14.22 -3.18 -10.10
CA ALA A 129 -14.18 -4.20 -9.05
C ALA A 129 -14.65 -5.59 -9.54
N LEU A 130 -15.70 -5.62 -10.37
CA LEU A 130 -16.20 -6.85 -11.00
C LEU A 130 -15.17 -7.46 -11.96
N ALA A 131 -14.40 -6.64 -12.69
CA ALA A 131 -13.32 -7.11 -13.56
C ALA A 131 -12.25 -7.88 -12.79
N PHE A 132 -11.75 -7.32 -11.68
CA PHE A 132 -10.76 -7.98 -10.83
C PHE A 132 -11.32 -9.19 -10.10
N GLN A 133 -12.58 -9.18 -9.66
CA GLN A 133 -13.22 -10.37 -9.10
C GLN A 133 -13.32 -11.49 -10.15
N THR A 134 -13.70 -11.17 -11.38
CA THR A 134 -13.80 -12.14 -12.47
C THR A 134 -12.43 -12.78 -12.77
N LEU A 135 -11.35 -11.98 -12.75
CA LEU A 135 -9.98 -12.48 -12.88
C LEU A 135 -9.59 -13.41 -11.72
N ALA A 136 -9.84 -12.99 -10.48
CA ALA A 136 -9.54 -13.78 -9.29
C ALA A 136 -10.27 -15.13 -9.27
N ASP A 137 -11.55 -15.14 -9.62
CA ASP A 137 -12.37 -16.35 -9.66
C ASP A 137 -11.90 -17.31 -10.75
N GLN A 138 -11.39 -16.80 -11.88
CA GLN A 138 -10.78 -17.66 -12.89
C GLN A 138 -9.50 -18.35 -12.39
N VAL A 139 -8.60 -17.62 -11.74
CA VAL A 139 -7.38 -18.23 -11.16
C VAL A 139 -7.76 -19.32 -10.17
N ARG A 140 -8.72 -19.06 -9.26
CA ARG A 140 -9.22 -20.06 -8.31
C ARG A 140 -9.79 -21.30 -9.00
N ARG A 141 -10.56 -21.12 -10.07
CA ARG A 141 -11.11 -22.24 -10.87
C ARG A 141 -10.00 -23.09 -11.47
N THR A 142 -9.03 -22.46 -12.12
CA THR A 142 -7.88 -23.17 -12.73
C THR A 142 -7.07 -23.95 -11.70
N VAL A 143 -6.74 -23.34 -10.56
CA VAL A 143 -5.91 -24.01 -9.54
C VAL A 143 -6.64 -25.21 -8.93
N ARG A 144 -7.97 -25.13 -8.77
CA ARG A 144 -8.83 -26.24 -8.33
C ARG A 144 -8.90 -27.39 -9.34
N SER A 145 -8.93 -27.07 -10.64
CA SER A 145 -9.03 -28.06 -11.72
C SER A 145 -7.68 -28.62 -12.18
N THR A 146 -6.56 -28.07 -11.70
CA THR A 146 -5.22 -28.58 -11.99
C THR A 146 -5.11 -30.05 -11.55
N HIS A 147 -4.62 -30.91 -12.44
CA HIS A 147 -4.45 -32.34 -12.17
C HIS A 147 -3.59 -32.55 -10.91
N GLY A 148 -3.98 -33.47 -10.03
CA GLY A 148 -3.30 -33.69 -8.74
C GLY A 148 -3.78 -32.82 -7.57
N ASN A 149 -4.62 -31.80 -7.81
CA ASN A 149 -5.21 -30.98 -6.75
C ASN A 149 -6.68 -31.33 -6.43
N ALA A 150 -7.41 -31.93 -7.38
CA ALA A 150 -8.87 -32.11 -7.29
C ALA A 150 -9.35 -32.86 -6.03
N TRP A 151 -8.56 -33.81 -5.53
CA TRP A 151 -8.90 -34.58 -4.32
C TRP A 151 -8.95 -33.71 -3.05
N MET A 152 -8.11 -32.66 -2.96
CA MET A 152 -8.06 -31.75 -1.80
C MET A 152 -9.37 -30.98 -1.60
N PHE A 153 -10.13 -30.76 -2.68
CA PHE A 153 -11.40 -30.02 -2.63
C PHE A 153 -12.62 -30.94 -2.47
N ARG A 154 -12.43 -32.27 -2.52
CA ARG A 154 -13.51 -33.26 -2.41
C ARG A 154 -13.48 -34.06 -1.10
N LEU A 155 -12.39 -33.99 -0.36
CA LEU A 155 -12.22 -34.71 0.90
C LEU A 155 -13.19 -34.18 1.96
N GLY A 156 -14.17 -34.99 2.36
CA GLY A 156 -15.15 -34.65 3.39
C GLY A 156 -14.97 -35.39 4.72
N HIS A 157 -14.11 -36.41 4.77
CA HIS A 157 -13.89 -37.23 5.96
C HIS A 157 -12.41 -37.66 6.11
N PRO A 158 -11.86 -37.76 7.34
CA PRO A 158 -10.45 -38.14 7.57
C PRO A 158 -10.00 -39.46 6.94
N LEU A 159 -10.92 -40.42 6.77
CA LEU A 159 -10.62 -41.73 6.16
C LEU A 159 -10.33 -41.64 4.65
N ASP A 160 -10.82 -40.60 4.00
CA ASP A 160 -10.60 -40.38 2.56
C ASP A 160 -9.24 -39.75 2.27
N GLN A 161 -8.45 -39.43 3.31
CA GLN A 161 -7.12 -38.82 3.20
C GLN A 161 -6.15 -39.82 2.51
N PRO A 162 -5.69 -39.56 1.27
CA PRO A 162 -4.80 -40.48 0.57
C PRO A 162 -3.34 -40.41 1.04
N LEU A 163 -2.95 -39.33 1.74
CA LEU A 163 -1.56 -39.09 2.11
C LEU A 163 -1.10 -39.97 3.26
N ARG A 164 0.14 -40.46 3.21
CA ARG A 164 0.80 -41.21 4.29
C ARG A 164 2.22 -40.73 4.47
N VAL A 165 2.68 -40.65 5.71
CA VAL A 165 4.07 -40.29 5.97
C VAL A 165 5.03 -41.35 5.47
N ARG A 166 6.18 -40.91 4.96
CA ARG A 166 7.29 -41.78 4.60
C ARG A 166 7.86 -42.50 5.82
N ARG A 167 8.22 -43.77 5.64
CA ARG A 167 8.72 -44.62 6.73
C ARG A 167 10.06 -44.12 7.27
N GLU A 168 10.87 -43.51 6.42
CA GLU A 168 12.17 -42.93 6.74
C GLU A 168 12.08 -41.87 7.86
N LEU A 169 10.94 -41.15 7.96
CA LEU A 169 10.71 -40.16 9.02
C LEU A 169 10.24 -40.78 10.35
N LEU A 170 9.88 -42.07 10.35
CA LEU A 170 9.48 -42.81 11.55
C LEU A 170 10.66 -43.53 12.23
N VAL A 171 11.81 -43.63 11.55
CA VAL A 171 12.98 -44.37 12.05
C VAL A 171 13.76 -43.53 13.05
N ARG A 172 13.75 -43.95 14.32
CA ARG A 172 14.57 -43.38 15.41
C ARG A 172 15.71 -44.32 15.76
N GLU A 173 16.83 -43.78 16.22
CA GLU A 173 17.96 -44.58 16.75
C GLU A 173 17.56 -45.36 18.02
N HIS A 174 16.78 -44.72 18.90
CA HIS A 174 16.15 -45.34 20.07
C HIS A 174 14.86 -44.59 20.44
N ALA A 175 14.03 -45.15 21.33
CA ALA A 175 12.69 -44.61 21.63
C ALA A 175 12.70 -43.14 22.10
N SER A 176 13.72 -42.73 22.84
CA SER A 176 13.92 -41.36 23.33
C SER A 176 14.69 -40.43 22.37
N ALA A 177 15.16 -40.92 21.22
CA ALA A 177 15.86 -40.09 20.24
C ALA A 177 14.84 -39.17 19.52
N PRO A 178 15.24 -37.95 19.11
CA PRO A 178 14.38 -37.13 18.26
C PRO A 178 14.08 -37.85 16.94
N PHE A 179 12.92 -37.58 16.37
CA PHE A 179 12.63 -38.01 14.99
C PHE A 179 13.63 -37.35 14.00
N PRO A 180 13.91 -38.01 12.87
CA PRO A 180 14.66 -37.40 11.78
C PRO A 180 14.07 -36.05 11.36
N LEU A 181 14.95 -35.11 11.02
CA LEU A 181 14.58 -33.75 10.62
C LEU A 181 14.76 -33.60 9.12
N LEU A 182 13.66 -33.43 8.39
CA LEU A 182 13.71 -33.12 6.96
C LEU A 182 13.89 -31.61 6.79
N ARG A 183 14.90 -31.20 6.02
CA ARG A 183 15.19 -29.79 5.73
C ARG A 183 15.16 -29.56 4.23
N GLU A 184 14.35 -28.61 3.78
CA GLU A 184 14.35 -28.04 2.44
C GLU A 184 15.10 -26.71 2.45
N ARG A 185 16.01 -26.51 1.51
CA ARG A 185 16.71 -25.25 1.25
C ARG A 185 16.37 -24.75 -0.13
N THR A 186 15.98 -23.48 -0.23
CA THR A 186 15.52 -22.88 -1.48
C THR A 186 16.22 -21.54 -1.71
N PRO A 187 16.85 -21.34 -2.88
CA PRO A 187 17.39 -20.02 -3.26
C PRO A 187 16.23 -19.05 -3.51
N VAL A 188 16.55 -17.76 -3.58
CA VAL A 188 15.57 -16.75 -4.00
C VAL A 188 15.75 -16.40 -5.46
N ARG A 189 14.77 -15.69 -6.02
CA ARG A 189 14.78 -15.31 -7.43
C ARG A 189 15.24 -13.87 -7.61
N MET A 190 16.18 -13.66 -8.54
CA MET A 190 16.63 -12.35 -9.02
C MET A 190 16.29 -12.24 -10.51
N ASP A 191 15.41 -11.32 -10.89
CA ASP A 191 15.09 -11.08 -12.29
C ASP A 191 16.06 -10.07 -12.92
N LEU A 192 16.51 -10.35 -14.14
CA LEU A 192 17.22 -9.36 -14.96
C LEU A 192 16.22 -8.50 -15.75
N THR A 193 15.13 -9.12 -16.23
CA THR A 193 14.01 -8.40 -16.83
C THR A 193 12.72 -9.19 -16.66
N HIS A 194 11.66 -8.46 -16.30
CA HIS A 194 10.30 -8.97 -16.20
C HIS A 194 9.39 -8.48 -17.37
N CYS A 195 9.97 -7.83 -18.39
CA CYS A 195 9.26 -7.30 -19.57
C CYS A 195 8.01 -6.47 -19.22
N GLY A 196 8.13 -5.57 -18.23
CA GLY A 196 6.99 -4.76 -17.75
C GLY A 196 5.88 -5.58 -17.10
N TRP A 197 6.24 -6.44 -16.14
CA TRP A 197 5.35 -7.37 -15.44
C TRP A 197 4.51 -8.22 -16.38
N SER A 198 5.19 -8.79 -17.36
CA SER A 198 4.54 -9.68 -18.32
C SER A 198 4.11 -11.02 -17.69
N ASP A 199 4.56 -11.28 -16.46
CA ASP A 199 4.28 -12.47 -15.65
C ASP A 199 3.00 -12.38 -14.80
N ILE A 200 2.26 -11.27 -14.86
CA ILE A 200 0.96 -11.22 -14.24
C ILE A 200 0.04 -12.22 -14.94
N PHE A 201 -0.63 -13.09 -14.16
CA PHE A 201 -1.32 -14.28 -14.67
C PHE A 201 -2.19 -14.03 -15.90
N PHE A 202 -3.05 -13.00 -15.88
CA PHE A 202 -3.96 -12.74 -17.00
C PHE A 202 -3.22 -12.30 -18.27
N LEU A 203 -2.05 -11.66 -18.16
CA LEU A 203 -1.28 -11.27 -19.33
C LEU A 203 -0.70 -12.51 -20.00
N GLY A 204 -0.17 -13.45 -19.20
CA GLY A 204 0.21 -14.77 -19.69
C GLY A 204 -0.94 -15.57 -20.30
N MET A 205 -2.16 -15.40 -19.76
CA MET A 205 -3.36 -16.06 -20.27
C MET A 205 -3.97 -15.40 -21.52
N ASP A 206 -3.71 -14.12 -21.81
CA ASP A 206 -4.21 -13.46 -23.01
C ASP A 206 -3.15 -13.35 -24.12
N PHE A 207 -1.93 -12.94 -23.77
CA PHE A 207 -0.81 -12.78 -24.69
C PHE A 207 0.38 -13.63 -24.25
N PRO A 208 0.25 -14.98 -24.30
CA PRO A 208 1.30 -15.90 -23.85
C PRO A 208 2.61 -15.69 -24.61
N GLU A 209 2.55 -15.25 -25.87
CA GLU A 209 3.73 -15.01 -26.68
C GLU A 209 4.59 -13.83 -26.18
N GLY A 210 3.97 -12.85 -25.51
CA GLY A 210 4.67 -11.70 -24.93
C GLY A 210 4.94 -11.79 -23.42
N ALA A 211 4.46 -12.85 -22.77
CA ALA A 211 4.68 -13.12 -21.36
C ALA A 211 6.03 -13.83 -21.18
N ARG A 212 7.12 -13.08 -21.00
CA ARG A 212 8.48 -13.62 -20.96
C ARG A 212 9.30 -12.94 -19.86
N VAL A 213 10.01 -13.72 -19.06
CA VAL A 213 10.83 -13.24 -17.95
C VAL A 213 12.17 -13.98 -17.90
N LEU A 214 13.26 -13.24 -17.67
CA LEU A 214 14.58 -13.82 -17.43
C LEU A 214 14.92 -13.73 -15.94
N ASN A 215 15.08 -14.89 -15.31
CA ASN A 215 15.22 -15.03 -13.87
C ASN A 215 16.48 -15.83 -13.52
N VAL A 216 17.04 -15.60 -12.33
CA VAL A 216 18.24 -16.27 -11.82
C VAL A 216 17.98 -16.72 -10.39
N SER A 217 18.29 -17.97 -10.07
CA SER A 217 18.24 -18.46 -8.68
C SER A 217 19.55 -18.10 -8.01
N ILE A 218 19.47 -17.43 -6.86
CA ILE A 218 20.64 -16.95 -6.14
C ILE A 218 20.63 -17.33 -4.66
N ASP A 219 21.82 -17.66 -4.18
CA ASP A 219 22.18 -17.71 -2.77
C ASP A 219 22.56 -16.30 -2.31
N LEU A 220 22.28 -15.97 -1.04
CA LEU A 220 22.47 -14.62 -0.51
C LEU A 220 23.17 -14.61 0.85
N GLY A 221 23.91 -13.53 1.08
CA GLY A 221 24.41 -13.09 2.38
C GLY A 221 24.35 -11.55 2.46
N VAL A 222 24.09 -11.00 3.64
CA VAL A 222 24.20 -9.55 3.85
C VAL A 222 25.67 -9.20 4.04
N HIS A 223 26.17 -8.31 3.19
CA HIS A 223 27.57 -7.91 3.16
C HIS A 223 28.00 -7.34 4.52
N GLY A 224 29.15 -7.78 5.02
CA GLY A 224 29.69 -7.39 6.33
C GLY A 224 29.01 -8.04 7.54
N ARG A 225 27.86 -8.71 7.36
CA ARG A 225 27.16 -9.47 8.41
C ARG A 225 27.41 -10.98 8.28
N ASP A 226 27.23 -11.51 7.07
CA ASP A 226 27.32 -12.94 6.79
C ASP A 226 28.70 -13.27 6.19
N SER A 227 29.28 -14.40 6.59
CA SER A 227 30.60 -14.84 6.12
C SER A 227 30.57 -15.55 4.77
N ALA A 228 29.40 -15.99 4.32
CA ALA A 228 29.21 -16.72 3.06
C ALA A 228 27.77 -16.59 2.56
N THR A 229 27.59 -16.75 1.25
CA THR A 229 26.28 -16.83 0.60
C THR A 229 25.68 -18.22 0.78
N ARG A 230 24.38 -18.30 1.04
CA ARG A 230 23.64 -19.57 1.15
C ARG A 230 22.20 -19.41 0.67
N PRO A 231 21.48 -20.51 0.33
CA PRO A 231 20.05 -20.44 0.10
C PRO A 231 19.37 -19.83 1.33
N PRO A 232 18.72 -18.67 1.21
CA PRO A 232 18.29 -17.93 2.38
C PRO A 232 16.98 -18.45 2.97
N VAL A 233 16.23 -19.26 2.21
CA VAL A 233 14.98 -19.85 2.65
C VAL A 233 15.22 -21.29 3.08
N GLU A 234 14.79 -21.62 4.30
CA GLU A 234 14.83 -22.95 4.86
C GLU A 234 13.45 -23.32 5.46
N ALA A 235 13.01 -24.55 5.19
CA ALA A 235 11.82 -25.15 5.77
C ALA A 235 12.18 -26.50 6.41
N TYR A 236 11.66 -26.75 7.60
CA TYR A 236 11.97 -27.93 8.39
C TYR A 236 10.70 -28.67 8.77
N PHE A 237 10.71 -29.99 8.62
CA PHE A 237 9.61 -30.87 8.98
C PHE A 237 10.12 -32.04 9.84
N ARG A 238 9.47 -32.27 10.98
CA ARG A 238 9.66 -33.49 11.78
C ARG A 238 8.35 -33.96 12.38
N LEU A 239 8.26 -35.25 12.67
CA LEU A 239 7.13 -35.80 13.42
C LEU A 239 7.24 -35.42 14.90
N ILE A 240 6.11 -35.48 15.61
CA ILE A 240 6.02 -35.32 17.07
C ILE A 240 5.07 -36.37 17.68
N ASP A 241 5.31 -36.73 18.93
CA ASP A 241 4.50 -37.69 19.70
C ASP A 241 3.28 -37.03 20.36
N GLU A 242 2.67 -36.08 19.66
CA GLU A 242 1.47 -35.34 20.11
C GLU A 242 0.53 -35.21 18.90
N PRO A 243 -0.79 -35.42 19.03
CA PRO A 243 -1.74 -35.30 17.92
C PRO A 243 -2.07 -33.82 17.64
N ALA A 244 -1.04 -33.04 17.33
CA ALA A 244 -1.11 -31.60 17.09
C ALA A 244 -0.22 -31.17 15.92
N ILE A 245 -0.49 -29.98 15.40
CA ILE A 245 0.40 -29.32 14.43
C ILE A 245 1.13 -28.20 15.13
N ARG A 246 2.46 -28.29 15.23
CA ARG A 246 3.29 -27.22 15.79
C ARG A 246 3.91 -26.39 14.67
N LEU A 247 3.69 -25.09 14.72
CA LEU A 247 4.22 -24.13 13.75
C LEU A 247 5.22 -23.22 14.45
N ALA A 248 6.35 -22.95 13.81
CA ALA A 248 7.28 -21.93 14.28
C ALA A 248 7.92 -21.18 13.11
N SER A 249 8.14 -19.88 13.29
CA SER A 249 8.96 -19.07 12.39
C SER A 249 10.09 -18.46 13.19
N ALA A 250 11.32 -18.83 12.84
CA ALA A 250 12.51 -18.39 13.56
C ALA A 250 12.75 -16.88 13.42
N ASP A 251 12.50 -16.30 12.24
CA ASP A 251 12.72 -14.85 12.01
C ASP A 251 11.61 -13.96 12.57
N LEU A 252 10.39 -14.50 12.70
CA LEU A 252 9.25 -13.79 13.28
C LEU A 252 9.15 -14.00 14.79
N GLU A 253 10.05 -14.79 15.39
CA GLU A 253 10.02 -15.12 16.83
C GLU A 253 8.60 -15.55 17.28
N ALA A 254 7.94 -16.36 16.43
CA ALA A 254 6.53 -16.73 16.58
C ALA A 254 6.37 -18.25 16.53
N SER A 255 5.50 -18.77 17.38
CA SER A 255 5.21 -20.21 17.48
C SER A 255 3.77 -20.45 17.92
N ALA A 256 3.12 -21.46 17.34
CA ALA A 256 1.74 -21.86 17.66
C ALA A 256 1.61 -23.38 17.72
N CYS A 257 0.70 -23.87 18.56
CA CYS A 257 0.33 -25.29 18.63
C CYS A 257 -1.15 -25.39 18.29
N LEU A 258 -1.47 -26.00 17.14
CA LEU A 258 -2.82 -26.15 16.62
C LEU A 258 -3.35 -27.53 17.00
N THR A 259 -4.54 -27.56 17.58
CA THR A 259 -5.20 -28.76 18.11
C THR A 259 -6.58 -28.98 17.50
N THR A 260 -7.16 -27.97 16.83
CA THR A 260 -8.43 -28.10 16.08
C THR A 260 -8.26 -27.71 14.61
N LEU A 261 -9.22 -28.12 13.77
CA LEU A 261 -9.22 -27.77 12.34
C LEU A 261 -9.37 -26.26 12.13
N ASP A 262 -10.25 -25.60 12.88
CA ASP A 262 -10.50 -24.15 12.75
C ASP A 262 -9.24 -23.32 12.94
N GLU A 263 -8.34 -23.73 13.85
CA GLU A 263 -7.07 -23.04 14.10
C GLU A 263 -6.13 -23.07 12.88
N VAL A 264 -6.27 -24.06 12.00
CA VAL A 264 -5.48 -24.17 10.76
C VAL A 264 -5.98 -23.18 9.70
N PHE A 265 -7.30 -22.90 9.68
CA PHE A 265 -7.92 -21.98 8.73
C PHE A 265 -8.01 -20.53 9.25
N ASP A 266 -7.66 -20.28 10.51
CA ASP A 266 -7.54 -18.94 11.08
C ASP A 266 -6.15 -18.33 10.81
N PHE A 267 -6.01 -17.66 9.68
CA PHE A 267 -4.77 -17.01 9.25
C PHE A 267 -4.41 -15.74 10.05
N GLY A 268 -5.39 -15.11 10.72
CA GLY A 268 -5.22 -13.81 11.39
C GLY A 268 -4.83 -13.90 12.86
N ARG A 269 -4.94 -15.08 13.47
CA ARG A 269 -4.69 -15.30 14.90
C ARG A 269 -3.24 -15.09 15.32
N ASP A 270 -2.30 -15.33 14.42
CA ASP A 270 -0.86 -15.29 14.68
C ASP A 270 -0.08 -14.91 13.41
N TYR A 271 1.23 -14.70 13.54
CA TYR A 271 2.12 -14.36 12.43
C TYR A 271 2.48 -15.56 11.52
N LEU A 272 1.83 -16.72 11.68
CA LEU A 272 2.19 -17.98 11.01
C LEU A 272 1.23 -18.35 9.87
N GLY A 273 0.43 -17.39 9.38
CA GLY A 273 -0.51 -17.58 8.27
C GLY A 273 0.11 -18.22 7.02
N LEU A 274 1.37 -17.91 6.68
CA LEU A 274 2.05 -18.54 5.54
C LEU A 274 2.32 -20.04 5.75
N LEU A 275 2.63 -20.46 6.99
CA LEU A 275 2.81 -21.88 7.33
C LEU A 275 1.47 -22.61 7.28
N LYS A 276 0.39 -21.99 7.76
CA LYS A 276 -0.99 -22.50 7.62
C LYS A 276 -1.37 -22.68 6.15
N ALA A 277 -1.08 -21.68 5.31
CA ALA A 277 -1.31 -21.76 3.86
C ALA A 277 -0.55 -22.93 3.22
N ALA A 278 0.71 -23.16 3.63
CA ALA A 278 1.51 -24.26 3.11
C ALA A 278 0.92 -25.64 3.45
N ILE A 279 0.40 -25.82 4.67
CA ILE A 279 -0.21 -27.07 5.14
C ILE A 279 -1.47 -27.38 4.34
N ILE A 280 -2.30 -26.36 4.11
CA ILE A 280 -3.53 -26.47 3.33
C ILE A 280 -3.20 -26.75 1.87
N ALA A 281 -2.26 -25.99 1.28
CA ALA A 281 -1.87 -26.14 -0.12
C ALA A 281 -1.11 -27.45 -0.41
N ALA A 282 -0.39 -27.99 0.58
CA ALA A 282 0.26 -29.31 0.48
C ALA A 282 -0.73 -30.48 0.61
N GLY A 283 -1.98 -30.22 1.03
CA GLY A 283 -3.02 -31.23 1.19
C GLY A 283 -3.00 -31.98 2.54
N LEU A 284 -2.18 -31.53 3.50
CA LEU A 284 -2.14 -32.14 4.85
C LEU A 284 -3.45 -31.88 5.60
N VAL A 285 -3.94 -30.63 5.53
CA VAL A 285 -5.26 -30.22 6.03
C VAL A 285 -6.02 -29.59 4.86
N PRO A 286 -6.59 -30.42 3.97
CA PRO A 286 -7.12 -29.95 2.69
C PRO A 286 -8.41 -29.11 2.88
N PRO A 287 -8.70 -28.13 2.00
CA PRO A 287 -9.84 -27.22 2.18
C PRO A 287 -11.20 -27.91 2.33
N GLY A 288 -11.39 -29.10 1.74
CA GLY A 288 -12.65 -29.85 1.85
C GLY A 288 -13.02 -30.24 3.29
N ILE A 289 -12.05 -30.33 4.20
CA ILE A 289 -12.27 -30.84 5.57
C ILE A 289 -12.69 -29.76 6.58
N GLU A 290 -12.51 -28.46 6.26
CA GLU A 290 -12.70 -27.32 7.18
C GLU A 290 -14.04 -27.38 7.94
N ARG A 291 -15.12 -27.82 7.27
CA ARG A 291 -16.47 -27.87 7.85
C ARG A 291 -17.05 -29.28 7.94
N SER A 292 -16.19 -30.29 7.97
CA SER A 292 -16.62 -31.70 8.07
C SER A 292 -17.13 -32.10 9.46
N GLY A 293 -16.77 -31.33 10.50
CA GLY A 293 -17.01 -31.69 11.91
C GLY A 293 -16.03 -32.73 12.46
N ALA A 294 -15.06 -33.19 11.66
CA ALA A 294 -14.04 -34.14 12.10
C ALA A 294 -13.01 -33.50 13.04
N SER A 295 -12.32 -34.31 13.84
CA SER A 295 -11.23 -33.81 14.68
C SER A 295 -9.90 -33.74 13.90
N LEU A 296 -9.05 -32.76 14.27
CA LEU A 296 -7.69 -32.69 13.74
C LEU A 296 -6.88 -33.94 14.09
N ALA A 297 -7.07 -34.48 15.30
CA ALA A 297 -6.38 -35.67 15.77
C ALA A 297 -6.68 -36.91 14.91
N GLU A 298 -7.93 -37.13 14.50
CA GLU A 298 -8.30 -38.23 13.59
C GLU A 298 -7.67 -38.08 12.20
N LEU A 299 -7.63 -36.85 11.68
CA LEU A 299 -6.97 -36.55 10.41
C LEU A 299 -5.46 -36.79 10.48
N LEU A 300 -4.80 -36.36 11.55
CA LEU A 300 -3.36 -36.60 11.73
C LEU A 300 -3.06 -38.10 11.92
N ALA A 301 -3.92 -38.82 12.65
CA ALA A 301 -3.76 -40.24 12.88
C ALA A 301 -3.81 -41.06 11.58
N SER A 302 -4.62 -40.66 10.60
CA SER A 302 -4.70 -41.35 9.31
C SER A 302 -3.43 -41.20 8.46
N MET A 303 -2.67 -40.11 8.63
CA MET A 303 -1.43 -39.84 7.90
C MET A 303 -0.15 -40.28 8.62
N PHE A 304 -0.06 -40.00 9.92
CA PHE A 304 1.17 -40.11 10.73
C PHE A 304 1.14 -41.26 11.75
N GLY A 305 -0.03 -41.86 11.96
CA GLY A 305 -0.30 -42.88 12.97
C GLY A 305 -0.91 -42.31 14.26
N PRO A 306 -1.57 -43.14 15.09
CA PRO A 306 -2.30 -42.69 16.27
C PRO A 306 -1.42 -41.92 17.26
N GLY A 307 -1.98 -40.82 17.81
CA GLY A 307 -1.32 -40.00 18.84
C GLY A 307 -0.14 -39.16 18.33
N ARG A 308 0.07 -39.09 17.02
CA ARG A 308 1.17 -38.34 16.40
C ARG A 308 0.68 -37.16 15.58
N GLY A 309 1.60 -36.23 15.39
CA GLY A 309 1.43 -35.03 14.58
C GLY A 309 2.77 -34.62 13.99
N PHE A 310 2.91 -33.34 13.64
CA PHE A 310 4.16 -32.84 13.08
C PHE A 310 4.48 -31.41 13.54
N GLU A 311 5.74 -31.05 13.42
CA GLU A 311 6.25 -29.70 13.59
C GLU A 311 6.82 -29.19 12.26
N LEU A 312 6.38 -27.99 11.86
CA LEU A 312 6.83 -27.27 10.66
C LEU A 312 7.48 -25.95 11.08
N VAL A 313 8.74 -25.77 10.72
CA VAL A 313 9.53 -24.58 11.09
C VAL A 313 10.04 -23.86 9.84
N SER A 314 9.92 -22.53 9.81
CA SER A 314 10.48 -21.67 8.75
C SER A 314 11.67 -20.84 9.25
N ASN A 315 12.62 -20.57 8.35
CA ASN A 315 13.75 -19.66 8.56
C ASN A 315 14.15 -18.99 7.22
N VAL A 316 14.40 -17.68 7.23
CA VAL A 316 14.57 -16.80 6.05
C VAL A 316 15.88 -16.01 6.12
N ASN A 317 16.80 -16.40 7.02
CA ASN A 317 18.12 -15.78 7.19
C ASN A 317 18.08 -14.23 7.28
N ARG A 318 17.01 -13.70 7.88
CA ARG A 318 16.78 -12.26 8.09
C ARG A 318 16.95 -11.40 6.83
N ILE A 319 16.44 -11.87 5.69
CA ILE A 319 16.25 -11.01 4.52
C ILE A 319 15.09 -10.04 4.79
N PRO A 320 15.26 -8.73 4.55
CA PRO A 320 14.21 -7.73 4.71
C PRO A 320 12.90 -8.04 3.98
N LYS A 321 11.77 -7.70 4.60
CA LYS A 321 10.49 -7.61 3.90
C LYS A 321 10.59 -6.54 2.80
N GLY A 322 9.98 -6.80 1.65
CA GLY A 322 10.02 -5.87 0.51
C GLY A 322 11.26 -6.01 -0.37
N SER A 323 12.06 -7.08 -0.20
CA SER A 323 13.32 -7.27 -0.94
C SER A 323 13.22 -7.43 -2.44
N ARG A 324 12.01 -7.68 -2.97
CA ARG A 324 11.73 -7.94 -4.39
C ARG A 324 12.40 -9.21 -4.94
N LEU A 325 12.85 -10.10 -4.05
CA LEU A 325 13.42 -11.41 -4.37
C LEU A 325 12.39 -12.55 -4.26
N ALA A 326 11.09 -12.21 -4.18
CA ALA A 326 9.98 -13.15 -3.97
C ALA A 326 10.18 -14.14 -2.81
N VAL A 327 10.71 -13.64 -1.68
CA VAL A 327 11.03 -14.48 -0.52
C VAL A 327 9.81 -15.22 0.02
N SER A 328 8.65 -14.57 0.08
CA SER A 328 7.40 -15.17 0.58
C SER A 328 6.95 -16.37 -0.26
N THR A 329 6.98 -16.24 -1.59
CA THR A 329 6.56 -17.28 -2.53
C THR A 329 7.54 -18.45 -2.53
N ASN A 330 8.85 -18.17 -2.49
CA ASN A 330 9.86 -19.22 -2.39
C ASN A 330 9.80 -19.93 -1.03
N LEU A 331 9.52 -19.21 0.07
CA LEU A 331 9.27 -19.82 1.37
C LEU A 331 8.02 -20.71 1.37
N LEU A 332 6.93 -20.24 0.77
CA LEU A 332 5.73 -21.05 0.62
C LEU A 332 6.01 -22.31 -0.23
N GLY A 333 6.76 -22.16 -1.33
CA GLY A 333 7.23 -23.29 -2.13
C GLY A 333 8.09 -24.27 -1.34
N ALA A 334 9.02 -23.79 -0.51
CA ALA A 334 9.85 -24.63 0.36
C ALA A 334 9.02 -25.40 1.41
N LEU A 335 8.07 -24.72 2.05
CA LEU A 335 7.17 -25.32 3.04
C LEU A 335 6.22 -26.36 2.42
N ILE A 336 5.71 -26.09 1.21
CA ILE A 336 4.90 -27.05 0.46
C ILE A 336 5.77 -28.24 0.03
N GLY A 337 6.97 -27.97 -0.50
CA GLY A 337 7.93 -28.99 -0.93
C GLY A 337 8.30 -29.95 0.19
N VAL A 338 8.66 -29.44 1.38
CA VAL A 338 9.04 -30.28 2.52
C VAL A 338 7.87 -31.15 3.00
N CYS A 339 6.64 -30.62 3.02
CA CYS A 339 5.44 -31.38 3.34
C CYS A 339 5.14 -32.46 2.29
N MET A 340 5.24 -32.11 1.01
CA MET A 340 5.00 -33.05 -0.10
C MET A 340 6.04 -34.19 -0.12
N ARG A 341 7.30 -33.92 0.23
CA ARG A 341 8.33 -34.95 0.42
C ARG A 341 7.99 -35.86 1.59
N ALA A 342 7.60 -35.29 2.73
CA ALA A 342 7.24 -36.05 3.92
C ALA A 342 6.08 -37.03 3.69
N THR A 343 5.15 -36.70 2.79
CA THR A 343 3.99 -37.55 2.44
C THR A 343 4.13 -38.35 1.15
N GLY A 344 5.32 -38.39 0.54
CA GLY A 344 5.55 -39.15 -0.69
C GLY A 344 4.89 -38.58 -1.96
N GLN A 345 4.39 -37.35 -1.94
CA GLN A 345 3.88 -36.67 -3.14
C GLN A 345 5.02 -36.26 -4.08
N ILE A 346 6.19 -35.98 -3.51
CA ILE A 346 7.47 -35.89 -4.23
C ILE A 346 8.17 -37.24 -4.08
N GLN A 347 8.67 -37.80 -5.19
CA GLN A 347 9.23 -39.15 -5.27
C GLN A 347 10.57 -39.28 -4.52
N SER A 348 11.38 -38.22 -4.50
CA SER A 348 12.67 -38.21 -3.80
C SER A 348 12.54 -37.53 -2.44
N LEU A 349 12.92 -38.23 -1.35
CA LEU A 349 12.93 -37.64 -0.01
C LEU A 349 14.02 -36.56 0.15
N THR A 350 15.17 -36.76 -0.51
CA THR A 350 16.33 -35.86 -0.48
C THR A 350 16.76 -35.49 -1.90
N GLY A 351 17.61 -34.47 -2.04
CA GLY A 351 18.10 -33.99 -3.33
C GLY A 351 17.14 -33.02 -4.04
N PRO A 352 17.42 -32.66 -5.30
CA PRO A 352 16.60 -31.76 -6.09
C PRO A 352 15.25 -32.40 -6.46
N MET A 353 14.28 -31.56 -6.84
CA MET A 353 12.98 -32.01 -7.38
C MET A 353 13.08 -32.36 -8.88
N ALA A 354 12.15 -33.16 -9.39
CA ALA A 354 11.90 -33.29 -10.83
C ALA A 354 11.11 -32.09 -11.38
N GLU A 355 11.03 -31.97 -12.71
CA GLU A 355 10.34 -30.84 -13.37
C GLU A 355 8.83 -30.80 -13.06
N GLU A 356 8.16 -31.95 -13.14
CA GLU A 356 6.72 -32.05 -12.85
C GLU A 356 6.42 -31.73 -11.38
N GLU A 357 7.31 -32.14 -10.47
CA GLU A 357 7.21 -31.86 -9.04
C GLU A 357 7.35 -30.36 -8.75
N ARG A 358 8.34 -29.67 -9.37
CA ARG A 358 8.48 -28.21 -9.25
C ARG A 358 7.24 -27.47 -9.74
N ARG A 359 6.68 -27.89 -10.87
CA ARG A 359 5.44 -27.31 -11.42
C ARG A 359 4.25 -27.49 -10.48
N MET A 360 4.13 -28.66 -9.85
CA MET A 360 3.08 -28.92 -8.86
C MET A 360 3.25 -28.04 -7.62
N VAL A 361 4.47 -27.93 -7.09
CA VAL A 361 4.77 -27.05 -5.94
C VAL A 361 4.48 -25.60 -6.30
N ALA A 362 4.87 -25.13 -7.49
CA ALA A 362 4.56 -23.78 -7.94
C ALA A 362 3.04 -23.54 -8.06
N ALA A 363 2.28 -24.46 -8.64
CA ALA A 363 0.82 -24.37 -8.72
C ALA A 363 0.15 -24.27 -7.34
N ARG A 364 0.66 -25.03 -6.37
CA ARG A 364 0.18 -25.01 -4.98
C ARG A 364 0.69 -23.80 -4.20
N ALA A 365 1.86 -23.26 -4.52
CA ALA A 365 2.32 -22.00 -3.97
C ALA A 365 1.38 -20.87 -4.41
N ILE A 366 0.97 -20.84 -5.69
CA ILE A 366 -0.07 -19.92 -6.17
C ILE A 366 -1.36 -20.12 -5.38
N LEU A 367 -1.81 -21.37 -5.16
CA LEU A 367 -2.98 -21.62 -4.29
C LEU A 367 -2.82 -20.98 -2.90
N GLY A 368 -1.69 -21.26 -2.24
CA GLY A 368 -1.42 -20.80 -0.87
C GLY A 368 -1.30 -19.28 -0.76
N GLU A 369 -0.74 -18.60 -1.76
CA GLU A 369 -0.71 -17.15 -1.84
C GLU A 369 -2.12 -16.56 -1.86
N TRP A 370 -2.99 -17.12 -2.70
CA TRP A 370 -4.38 -16.67 -2.81
C TRP A 370 -5.20 -16.99 -1.56
N LEU A 371 -4.93 -18.11 -0.89
CA LEU A 371 -5.51 -18.43 0.43
C LEU A 371 -5.06 -17.42 1.50
N GLY A 372 -3.78 -17.03 1.48
CA GLY A 372 -3.21 -15.98 2.33
C GLY A 372 -3.53 -14.55 1.88
N GLY A 373 -4.28 -14.37 0.80
CA GLY A 373 -4.75 -13.07 0.32
C GLY A 373 -3.76 -12.26 -0.54
N SER A 374 -2.61 -12.80 -0.92
CA SER A 374 -1.64 -12.16 -1.83
C SER A 374 -1.79 -12.69 -3.27
N GLY A 375 -1.75 -11.81 -4.27
CA GLY A 375 -1.75 -12.18 -5.70
C GLY A 375 -0.45 -11.76 -6.37
N GLY A 376 0.53 -12.67 -6.43
CA GLY A 376 1.83 -12.46 -7.07
C GLY A 376 1.85 -12.76 -8.57
N GLY A 377 3.02 -12.69 -9.19
CA GLY A 377 3.23 -13.15 -10.57
C GLY A 377 3.80 -14.57 -10.58
N TRP A 378 3.60 -15.35 -11.66
CA TRP A 378 4.06 -16.75 -11.68
C TRP A 378 5.58 -16.89 -11.53
N GLN A 379 6.36 -15.84 -11.83
CA GLN A 379 7.83 -15.85 -11.76
C GLN A 379 8.35 -15.97 -10.32
N ASP A 380 7.51 -15.66 -9.33
CA ASP A 380 7.89 -15.56 -7.93
C ASP A 380 8.33 -16.89 -7.34
N SER A 381 7.82 -17.99 -7.89
CA SER A 381 8.24 -19.37 -7.60
C SER A 381 9.56 -19.79 -8.25
N GLY A 382 10.24 -18.86 -8.93
CA GLY A 382 11.43 -19.14 -9.74
C GLY A 382 12.62 -19.69 -8.95
N GLY A 383 12.68 -19.55 -7.63
CA GLY A 383 13.73 -20.15 -6.79
C GLY A 383 13.65 -21.68 -6.72
N LEU A 384 12.51 -22.28 -7.05
CA LEU A 384 12.38 -23.74 -7.15
C LEU A 384 13.25 -24.34 -8.24
N TRP A 385 13.48 -23.61 -9.34
CA TRP A 385 14.30 -24.04 -10.47
C TRP A 385 15.78 -23.63 -10.29
N PRO A 386 16.74 -24.40 -10.83
CA PRO A 386 18.15 -24.06 -10.79
C PRO A 386 18.53 -22.93 -11.76
N GLY A 387 19.62 -22.25 -11.43
CA GLY A 387 20.43 -21.42 -12.33
C GLY A 387 19.66 -20.26 -12.98
N ILE A 388 20.08 -19.97 -14.21
CA ILE A 388 19.46 -18.95 -15.08
C ILE A 388 18.38 -19.63 -15.91
N LYS A 389 17.19 -19.05 -15.97
CA LYS A 389 16.05 -19.59 -16.69
C LYS A 389 15.22 -18.51 -17.38
N LEU A 390 14.75 -18.86 -18.57
CA LEU A 390 13.73 -18.13 -19.30
C LEU A 390 12.38 -18.75 -18.96
N ILE A 391 11.45 -17.92 -18.48
CA ILE A 391 10.12 -18.35 -18.09
C ILE A 391 9.12 -17.67 -19.02
N GLU A 392 8.24 -18.46 -19.64
CA GLU A 392 7.41 -18.01 -20.77
C GLU A 392 5.95 -18.44 -20.60
N GLY A 393 5.02 -17.58 -21.00
CA GLY A 393 3.63 -17.95 -21.19
C GLY A 393 3.51 -19.09 -22.21
N ALA A 394 2.50 -19.93 -22.04
CA ALA A 394 2.24 -21.05 -22.93
C ALA A 394 0.79 -21.01 -23.41
N ARG A 395 0.56 -21.37 -24.68
CA ARG A 395 -0.79 -21.47 -25.25
C ARG A 395 -1.60 -22.57 -24.53
N ALA A 396 -2.90 -22.35 -24.41
CA ALA A 396 -3.84 -23.33 -23.87
C ALA A 396 -4.25 -24.33 -24.97
N GLU A 397 -4.07 -25.62 -24.70
CA GLU A 397 -4.31 -26.75 -25.61
C GLU A 397 -5.52 -27.58 -25.15
N PRO A 398 -6.15 -28.37 -26.02
CA PRO A 398 -7.22 -29.28 -25.61
C PRO A 398 -6.79 -30.18 -24.44
N GLY A 399 -7.49 -30.10 -23.32
CA GLY A 399 -7.17 -30.80 -22.07
C GLY A 399 -6.71 -29.89 -20.94
N ASP A 400 -6.25 -28.67 -21.25
CA ASP A 400 -6.00 -27.64 -20.24
C ASP A 400 -7.33 -27.05 -19.73
N PRO A 401 -7.46 -26.75 -18.42
CA PRO A 401 -8.64 -26.07 -17.86
C PRO A 401 -9.01 -24.74 -18.53
N GLU A 402 -8.03 -24.08 -19.14
CA GLU A 402 -8.15 -22.79 -19.78
C GLU A 402 -8.54 -22.86 -21.26
N HIS A 403 -8.57 -24.05 -21.87
CA HIS A 403 -8.90 -24.19 -23.28
C HIS A 403 -10.33 -23.69 -23.57
N GLY A 404 -10.47 -22.78 -24.52
CA GLY A 404 -11.74 -22.09 -24.83
C GLY A 404 -12.10 -20.94 -23.88
N VAL A 405 -11.40 -20.82 -22.74
CA VAL A 405 -11.61 -19.74 -21.74
C VAL A 405 -10.59 -18.62 -21.93
N SER A 406 -9.33 -18.94 -22.21
CA SER A 406 -8.24 -17.98 -22.49
C SER A 406 -7.28 -18.51 -23.55
N ARG A 407 -6.39 -17.64 -24.07
CA ARG A 407 -5.40 -17.99 -25.11
C ARG A 407 -4.21 -18.76 -24.57
N GLY A 408 -3.80 -18.46 -23.34
CA GLY A 408 -2.70 -19.07 -22.61
C GLY A 408 -3.13 -19.74 -21.32
N ARG A 409 -2.23 -20.55 -20.77
CA ARG A 409 -2.37 -21.27 -19.50
C ARG A 409 -1.96 -20.40 -18.32
N LEU A 410 -2.45 -20.73 -17.12
CA LEU A 410 -2.02 -20.08 -15.88
C LEU A 410 -0.55 -20.36 -15.55
N LEU A 411 -0.12 -21.61 -15.74
CA LEU A 411 1.25 -22.02 -15.44
C LEU A 411 2.17 -21.79 -16.65
N PRO A 412 3.32 -21.14 -16.44
CA PRO A 412 4.27 -20.88 -17.50
C PRO A 412 5.12 -22.12 -17.84
N ARG A 413 5.85 -22.03 -18.94
CA ARG A 413 6.95 -22.94 -19.30
C ARG A 413 8.26 -22.38 -18.75
N HIS A 414 9.03 -23.24 -18.09
CA HIS A 414 10.39 -22.93 -17.64
C HIS A 414 11.40 -23.56 -18.61
N THR A 415 12.31 -22.75 -19.14
CA THR A 415 13.41 -23.17 -20.00
C THR A 415 14.72 -22.86 -19.28
N LEU A 416 15.38 -23.89 -18.76
CA LEU A 416 16.70 -23.75 -18.14
C LEU A 416 17.72 -23.33 -19.20
N LEU A 417 18.48 -22.29 -18.92
CA LEU A 417 19.57 -21.84 -19.77
C LEU A 417 20.85 -22.46 -19.19
N GLY A 418 21.28 -23.60 -19.74
CA GLY A 418 22.44 -24.35 -19.26
C GLY A 418 23.79 -23.72 -19.62
N LEU A 419 24.88 -24.47 -19.41
CA LEU A 419 26.24 -24.03 -19.76
C LEU A 419 26.47 -23.97 -21.28
N ASP A 420 25.65 -24.66 -22.05
CA ASP A 420 25.61 -24.62 -23.52
C ASP A 420 25.09 -23.28 -24.06
N ARG A 421 24.13 -22.65 -23.36
CA ARG A 421 23.55 -21.36 -23.74
C ARG A 421 24.19 -20.17 -23.05
N ILE A 422 24.55 -20.33 -21.77
CA ILE A 422 25.22 -19.29 -20.97
C ILE A 422 26.45 -19.93 -20.32
N PRO A 423 27.64 -19.79 -20.95
CA PRO A 423 28.87 -20.41 -20.50
C PRO A 423 29.26 -20.01 -19.08
N ALA A 424 30.05 -20.87 -18.42
CA ALA A 424 30.53 -20.63 -17.05
C ALA A 424 31.27 -19.28 -16.90
N GLU A 425 32.00 -18.86 -17.94
CA GLU A 425 32.68 -17.57 -17.96
C GLU A 425 31.69 -16.40 -17.93
N ALA A 426 30.62 -16.44 -18.71
CA ALA A 426 29.59 -15.39 -18.72
C ALA A 426 28.89 -15.28 -17.35
N ARG A 427 28.60 -16.42 -16.71
CA ARG A 427 28.03 -16.47 -15.34
C ARG A 427 28.97 -15.83 -14.32
N ARG A 428 30.26 -16.18 -14.37
CA ARG A 428 31.28 -15.59 -13.51
C ARG A 428 31.41 -14.09 -13.72
N ARG A 429 31.51 -13.63 -14.98
CA ARG A 429 31.57 -12.19 -15.31
C ARG A 429 30.34 -11.43 -14.80
N LEU A 430 29.15 -12.02 -14.88
CA LEU A 430 27.94 -11.43 -14.31
C LEU A 430 28.06 -11.25 -12.80
N GLN A 431 28.50 -12.29 -12.07
CA GLN A 431 28.71 -12.20 -10.61
C GLN A 431 29.79 -11.18 -10.27
N ASP A 432 30.90 -11.17 -10.99
CA ASP A 432 32.07 -10.33 -10.73
C ASP A 432 31.83 -8.85 -11.05
N SER A 433 30.77 -8.53 -11.82
CA SER A 433 30.41 -7.16 -12.18
C SER A 433 29.22 -6.60 -11.39
N LEU A 434 28.43 -7.46 -10.75
CA LEU A 434 27.15 -7.08 -10.14
C LEU A 434 27.27 -6.75 -8.65
N VAL A 435 26.73 -5.61 -8.26
CA VAL A 435 26.40 -5.28 -6.87
C VAL A 435 24.88 -5.29 -6.70
N LEU A 436 24.40 -6.16 -5.83
CA LEU A 436 22.99 -6.29 -5.48
C LEU A 436 22.71 -5.57 -4.16
N VAL A 437 21.65 -4.76 -4.10
CA VAL A 437 21.35 -3.93 -2.93
C VAL A 437 19.87 -3.92 -2.58
N HIS A 438 19.55 -3.52 -1.36
CA HIS A 438 18.22 -3.13 -0.92
C HIS A 438 18.23 -1.67 -0.47
N GLY A 439 17.41 -0.82 -1.09
CA GLY A 439 17.40 0.62 -0.82
C GLY A 439 16.77 1.04 0.52
N GLY A 440 16.14 0.12 1.24
CA GLY A 440 15.54 0.35 2.56
C GLY A 440 14.06 0.76 2.53
N MET A 441 13.47 0.90 1.34
CA MET A 441 12.05 1.23 1.17
C MET A 441 11.20 -0.04 1.03
N ALA A 442 9.98 0.00 1.57
CA ALA A 442 8.96 -1.02 1.37
C ALA A 442 7.66 -0.34 0.93
N GLN A 443 7.04 -0.83 -0.14
CA GLN A 443 5.85 -0.22 -0.74
C GLN A 443 4.85 -1.29 -1.22
N ASN A 444 3.56 -0.97 -1.11
CA ASN A 444 2.48 -1.80 -1.61
C ASN A 444 2.45 -1.78 -3.15
N VAL A 445 2.58 -2.95 -3.76
CA VAL A 445 2.55 -3.12 -5.23
C VAL A 445 1.16 -3.34 -5.80
N GLY A 446 0.17 -3.67 -4.97
CA GLY A 446 -1.18 -4.03 -5.42
C GLY A 446 -1.79 -3.02 -6.40
N PRO A 447 -1.92 -1.73 -6.04
CA PRO A 447 -2.49 -0.71 -6.92
C PRO A 447 -1.76 -0.55 -8.26
N ILE A 448 -0.46 -0.83 -8.28
CA ILE A 448 0.37 -0.64 -9.46
C ILE A 448 0.22 -1.85 -10.40
N LEU A 449 0.07 -3.06 -9.84
CA LEU A 449 -0.29 -4.25 -10.60
C LEU A 449 -1.66 -4.05 -11.27
N GLU A 450 -2.64 -3.50 -10.55
CA GLU A 450 -3.95 -3.17 -11.10
C GLU A 450 -3.85 -2.15 -12.25
N MET A 451 -3.07 -1.09 -12.07
CA MET A 451 -2.81 -0.10 -13.12
C MET A 451 -2.17 -0.73 -14.37
N ALA A 452 -1.10 -1.52 -14.21
CA ALA A 452 -0.42 -2.16 -15.34
C ALA A 452 -1.36 -3.12 -16.10
N THR A 453 -2.25 -3.78 -15.36
CA THR A 453 -3.33 -4.64 -15.88
C THR A 453 -4.32 -3.85 -16.70
N GLU A 454 -4.84 -2.75 -16.15
CA GLU A 454 -5.82 -1.91 -16.81
C GLU A 454 -5.26 -1.33 -18.11
N LYS A 455 -4.06 -0.72 -18.06
CA LYS A 455 -3.41 -0.13 -19.25
C LYS A 455 -3.18 -1.15 -20.36
N TYR A 456 -2.85 -2.39 -19.99
CA TYR A 456 -2.74 -3.48 -20.95
C TYR A 456 -4.09 -3.79 -21.61
N LEU A 457 -5.16 -3.96 -20.82
CA LEU A 457 -6.49 -4.35 -21.32
C LEU A 457 -7.14 -3.26 -22.17
N LEU A 458 -6.85 -1.99 -21.87
CA LEU A 458 -7.25 -0.83 -22.66
C LEU A 458 -6.43 -0.65 -23.94
N ARG A 459 -5.31 -1.37 -24.08
CA ARG A 459 -4.33 -1.26 -25.18
C ARG A 459 -3.89 0.19 -25.41
N LYS A 460 -3.60 0.92 -24.32
CA LYS A 460 -3.09 2.29 -24.43
C LYS A 460 -1.84 2.33 -25.30
N GLU A 461 -1.82 3.19 -26.31
CA GLU A 461 -0.80 3.15 -27.37
C GLU A 461 0.64 3.31 -26.84
N PRO A 462 0.94 4.27 -25.93
CA PRO A 462 2.30 4.44 -25.40
C PRO A 462 2.77 3.20 -24.63
N GLU A 463 1.93 2.69 -23.73
CA GLU A 463 2.26 1.53 -22.89
C GLU A 463 2.30 0.22 -23.68
N TRP A 464 1.45 0.06 -24.69
CA TRP A 464 1.50 -1.09 -25.58
C TRP A 464 2.78 -1.10 -26.42
N SER A 465 3.13 0.04 -27.01
CA SER A 465 4.38 0.20 -27.76
C SER A 465 5.60 -0.04 -26.87
N ALA A 466 5.59 0.51 -25.65
CA ALA A 466 6.63 0.28 -24.66
C ALA A 466 6.74 -1.19 -24.27
N ARG A 467 5.63 -1.91 -24.12
CA ARG A 467 5.62 -3.34 -23.83
C ARG A 467 6.25 -4.17 -24.94
N GLN A 468 5.93 -3.87 -26.21
CA GLN A 468 6.57 -4.53 -27.35
C GLN A 468 8.09 -4.29 -27.37
N ARG A 469 8.53 -3.05 -27.08
CA ARG A 469 9.96 -2.74 -26.94
C ARG A 469 10.61 -3.50 -25.79
N ALA A 470 9.96 -3.61 -24.63
CA ALA A 470 10.49 -4.37 -23.49
C ALA A 470 10.66 -5.86 -23.82
N ILE A 471 9.71 -6.45 -24.54
CA ILE A 471 9.77 -7.84 -25.00
C ILE A 471 10.91 -8.02 -26.01
N ALA A 472 11.08 -7.10 -26.96
CA ALA A 472 12.21 -7.14 -27.90
C ALA A 472 13.56 -7.00 -27.20
N THR A 473 13.64 -6.11 -26.19
CA THR A 473 14.87 -5.89 -25.40
C THR A 473 15.32 -7.15 -24.65
N LEU A 474 14.40 -8.07 -24.31
CA LEU A 474 14.76 -9.34 -23.71
C LEU A 474 15.62 -10.20 -24.64
N ASP A 475 15.35 -10.19 -25.95
CA ASP A 475 16.14 -10.98 -26.91
C ASP A 475 17.58 -10.44 -27.01
N ASP A 476 17.75 -9.12 -26.96
CA ASP A 476 19.07 -8.48 -26.86
C ASP A 476 19.78 -8.87 -25.56
N ILE A 477 19.07 -8.83 -24.42
CA ILE A 477 19.60 -9.22 -23.10
C ILE A 477 20.09 -10.67 -23.13
N LEU A 478 19.32 -11.58 -23.73
CA LEU A 478 19.69 -12.99 -23.87
C LEU A 478 20.95 -13.17 -24.72
N ALA A 479 21.05 -12.45 -25.84
CA ALA A 479 22.21 -12.49 -26.72
C ALA A 479 23.48 -11.95 -26.03
N LEU A 480 23.38 -10.82 -25.34
CA LEU A 480 24.48 -10.20 -24.59
C LEU A 480 24.96 -11.09 -23.46
N LEU A 481 24.03 -11.71 -22.72
CA LEU A 481 24.36 -12.62 -21.63
C LEU A 481 25.02 -13.90 -22.14
N ALA A 482 24.55 -14.47 -23.26
CA ALA A 482 25.18 -15.63 -23.90
C ALA A 482 26.61 -15.32 -24.39
N ALA A 483 26.83 -14.11 -24.91
CA ALA A 483 28.15 -13.62 -25.32
C ALA A 483 29.08 -13.21 -24.16
N GLY A 484 28.56 -13.14 -22.93
CA GLY A 484 29.29 -12.62 -21.77
C GLY A 484 29.58 -11.11 -21.82
N ASP A 485 28.89 -10.34 -22.67
CA ASP A 485 29.03 -8.88 -22.72
C ASP A 485 28.22 -8.21 -21.61
N ILE A 486 28.79 -8.19 -20.40
CA ILE A 486 28.14 -7.61 -19.22
C ILE A 486 28.02 -6.08 -19.31
N ARG A 487 28.92 -5.41 -20.04
CA ARG A 487 28.85 -3.96 -20.24
C ARG A 487 27.69 -3.60 -21.17
N GLY A 488 27.51 -4.35 -22.25
CA GLY A 488 26.33 -4.26 -23.12
C GLY A 488 25.04 -4.60 -22.37
N LEU A 489 25.05 -5.64 -21.56
CA LEU A 489 23.92 -6.02 -20.69
C LEU A 489 23.50 -4.85 -19.80
N GLY A 490 24.46 -4.19 -19.13
CA GLY A 490 24.19 -3.02 -18.29
C GLY A 490 23.53 -1.86 -19.03
N ARG A 491 23.96 -1.57 -20.27
CA ARG A 491 23.31 -0.56 -21.12
C ARG A 491 21.87 -0.94 -21.49
N ALA A 492 21.64 -2.18 -21.91
CA ALA A 492 20.32 -2.67 -22.28
C ALA A 492 19.33 -2.61 -21.11
N LEU A 493 19.77 -3.05 -19.93
CA LEU A 493 18.98 -3.01 -18.69
C LEU A 493 18.66 -1.57 -18.25
N THR A 494 19.63 -0.67 -18.32
CA THR A 494 19.43 0.75 -18.00
C THR A 494 18.43 1.39 -18.96
N GLY A 495 18.56 1.12 -20.26
CA GLY A 495 17.64 1.59 -21.30
C GLY A 495 16.22 1.05 -21.10
N ASN A 496 16.08 -0.21 -20.71
CA ASN A 496 14.79 -0.81 -20.37
C ASN A 496 14.13 -0.10 -19.17
N PHE A 497 14.91 0.25 -18.14
CA PHE A 497 14.41 0.97 -16.96
C PHE A 497 13.92 2.39 -17.28
N PHE A 498 14.77 3.23 -17.90
CA PHE A 498 14.41 4.62 -18.21
C PHE A 498 13.45 4.76 -19.40
N GLY A 499 13.36 3.74 -20.26
CA GLY A 499 12.48 3.74 -21.42
C GLY A 499 11.15 3.04 -21.15
N PRO A 500 10.98 1.79 -21.63
CA PRO A 500 9.69 1.13 -21.62
C PRO A 500 9.13 0.89 -20.21
N LEU A 501 9.95 0.59 -19.20
CA LEU A 501 9.43 0.35 -17.85
C LEU A 501 8.78 1.58 -17.23
N GLN A 502 9.43 2.75 -17.29
CA GLN A 502 8.83 4.01 -16.81
C GLN A 502 7.61 4.44 -17.64
N THR A 503 7.53 4.05 -18.91
CA THR A 503 6.33 4.33 -19.73
C THR A 503 5.13 3.49 -19.25
N ILE A 504 5.33 2.19 -19.04
CA ILE A 504 4.26 1.27 -18.59
C ILE A 504 3.90 1.55 -17.12
N ILE A 505 4.91 1.82 -16.30
CA ILE A 505 4.83 1.95 -14.85
C ILE A 505 5.61 3.20 -14.42
N PRO A 506 5.01 4.40 -14.49
CA PRO A 506 5.71 5.64 -14.12
C PRO A 506 6.33 5.61 -12.71
N TRP A 507 5.66 4.95 -11.76
CA TRP A 507 6.08 4.81 -10.37
C TRP A 507 7.10 3.69 -10.09
N VAL A 508 7.61 3.03 -11.14
CA VAL A 508 8.78 2.12 -11.02
C VAL A 508 10.03 2.88 -10.57
N SER A 509 10.03 4.21 -10.73
CA SER A 509 11.10 5.12 -10.33
C SER A 509 10.61 6.16 -9.32
N ASN A 510 11.53 6.67 -8.50
CA ASN A 510 11.31 7.79 -7.59
C ASN A 510 12.58 8.62 -7.46
N LEU A 511 12.48 9.75 -6.74
CA LEU A 511 13.62 10.64 -6.52
C LEU A 511 14.83 9.95 -5.86
N TYR A 512 14.59 9.01 -4.93
CA TYR A 512 15.66 8.27 -4.26
C TYR A 512 16.46 7.42 -5.25
N THR A 513 15.78 6.55 -6.02
CA THR A 513 16.42 5.68 -7.01
C THR A 513 17.18 6.49 -8.07
N GLU A 514 16.58 7.55 -8.62
CA GLU A 514 17.23 8.38 -9.64
C GLU A 514 18.50 9.06 -9.08
N ARG A 515 18.45 9.60 -7.85
CA ARG A 515 19.63 10.17 -7.20
C ARG A 515 20.74 9.14 -6.95
N LEU A 516 20.39 7.89 -6.61
CA LEU A 516 21.39 6.83 -6.47
C LEU A 516 22.09 6.56 -7.80
N ILE A 517 21.34 6.45 -8.89
CA ILE A 517 21.89 6.22 -10.23
C ILE A 517 22.80 7.39 -10.65
N GLU A 518 22.34 8.63 -10.47
CA GLU A 518 23.10 9.84 -10.79
C GLU A 518 24.41 9.93 -10.00
N ARG A 519 24.35 9.75 -8.67
CA ARG A 519 25.54 9.80 -7.80
C ARG A 519 26.52 8.67 -8.10
N THR A 520 26.01 7.48 -8.40
CA THR A 520 26.86 6.34 -8.78
C THR A 520 27.55 6.59 -10.12
N ARG A 521 26.81 7.09 -11.12
CA ARG A 521 27.39 7.48 -12.41
C ARG A 521 28.46 8.56 -12.25
N ALA A 522 28.21 9.56 -11.41
CA ALA A 522 29.19 10.62 -11.14
C ALA A 522 30.45 10.09 -10.42
N ALA A 523 30.30 9.11 -9.53
CA ALA A 523 31.42 8.54 -8.78
C ALA A 523 32.32 7.61 -9.62
N PHE A 524 31.75 6.82 -10.53
CA PHE A 524 32.47 5.75 -11.23
C PHE A 524 32.67 6.01 -12.74
N GLY A 525 32.02 7.04 -13.33
CA GLY A 525 32.21 7.39 -14.74
C GLY A 525 31.95 6.19 -15.68
N ASP A 526 32.95 5.87 -16.50
CA ASP A 526 32.89 4.79 -17.49
C ASP A 526 32.91 3.37 -16.90
N ASP A 527 33.34 3.24 -15.63
CA ASP A 527 33.35 1.99 -14.89
C ASP A 527 31.97 1.63 -14.33
N PHE A 528 31.00 2.54 -14.38
CA PHE A 528 29.60 2.23 -14.13
C PHE A 528 28.90 1.82 -15.44
N TRP A 529 28.62 0.53 -15.56
CA TRP A 529 28.13 -0.08 -16.80
C TRP A 529 26.59 -0.08 -16.90
N GLY A 530 25.87 -0.05 -15.78
CA GLY A 530 24.42 0.06 -15.82
C GLY A 530 23.67 -0.20 -14.52
N PHE A 531 22.35 -0.06 -14.59
CA PHE A 531 21.42 -0.23 -13.49
C PHE A 531 20.20 -1.04 -13.93
N TRP A 532 19.60 -1.79 -13.00
CA TRP A 532 18.22 -2.22 -13.12
C TRP A 532 17.53 -2.35 -11.76
N MET A 533 16.21 -2.43 -11.83
CA MET A 533 15.31 -2.57 -10.69
C MET A 533 14.78 -4.01 -10.61
N LEU A 534 14.94 -4.69 -9.47
CA LEU A 534 14.27 -5.99 -9.24
C LEU A 534 12.81 -5.75 -8.90
N GLY A 535 11.90 -6.52 -9.50
CA GLY A 535 10.50 -6.55 -9.07
C GLY A 535 9.85 -5.16 -8.90
N GLY A 536 9.95 -4.31 -9.92
CA GLY A 536 9.01 -3.24 -10.28
C GLY A 536 8.69 -2.09 -9.31
N MET A 537 9.35 -1.92 -8.16
CA MET A 537 9.18 -0.72 -7.32
C MET A 537 10.47 -0.09 -6.85
N ALA A 538 10.50 1.24 -6.93
CA ALA A 538 11.64 2.08 -6.56
C ALA A 538 12.05 1.90 -5.08
N GLY A 539 13.37 1.89 -4.83
CA GLY A 539 13.94 1.85 -3.49
C GLY A 539 13.91 0.48 -2.78
N GLY A 540 13.41 -0.56 -3.45
CA GLY A 540 13.50 -1.97 -3.02
C GLY A 540 14.82 -2.63 -3.42
N GLY A 541 14.77 -3.86 -3.94
CA GLY A 541 15.94 -4.60 -4.41
C GLY A 541 16.47 -4.12 -5.76
N MET A 542 17.70 -3.63 -5.85
CA MET A 542 18.28 -3.04 -7.08
C MET A 542 19.59 -3.73 -7.48
N GLY A 543 19.92 -3.70 -8.77
CA GLY A 543 21.19 -4.16 -9.31
C GLY A 543 21.98 -3.04 -9.97
N PHE A 544 23.27 -2.92 -9.63
CA PHE A 544 24.22 -1.98 -10.22
C PHE A 544 25.40 -2.74 -10.81
N ILE A 545 25.73 -2.47 -12.07
CA ILE A 545 26.76 -3.18 -12.82
C ILE A 545 27.97 -2.27 -12.98
N PHE A 546 29.14 -2.81 -12.64
CA PHE A 546 30.42 -2.11 -12.68
C PHE A 546 31.48 -2.91 -13.45
N ALA A 547 32.58 -2.25 -13.78
CA ALA A 547 33.81 -2.96 -14.12
C ALA A 547 34.21 -3.92 -12.98
N PRO A 548 34.55 -5.20 -13.27
CA PRO A 548 34.83 -6.21 -12.25
C PRO A 548 35.86 -5.78 -11.20
N GLU A 549 36.91 -5.08 -11.63
CA GLU A 549 37.98 -4.55 -10.79
C GLU A 549 37.52 -3.47 -9.81
N ARG A 550 36.37 -2.82 -10.06
CA ARG A 550 35.79 -1.78 -9.19
C ARG A 550 34.68 -2.32 -8.28
N ARG A 551 34.25 -3.58 -8.41
CA ARG A 551 33.08 -4.13 -7.70
C ARG A 551 33.19 -3.99 -6.17
N ALA A 552 34.32 -4.32 -5.58
CA ALA A 552 34.50 -4.27 -4.12
C ALA A 552 34.42 -2.83 -3.58
N GLU A 553 35.04 -1.87 -4.27
CA GLU A 553 34.93 -0.45 -3.96
C GLU A 553 33.47 0.04 -4.12
N ALA A 554 32.80 -0.39 -5.18
CA ALA A 554 31.41 -0.06 -5.45
C ALA A 554 30.45 -0.57 -4.36
N GLN A 555 30.67 -1.76 -3.79
CA GLN A 555 29.86 -2.27 -2.67
C GLN A 555 29.91 -1.32 -1.47
N ALA A 556 31.12 -0.89 -1.06
CA ALA A 556 31.28 0.01 0.08
C ALA A 556 30.69 1.40 -0.21
N GLN A 557 31.00 1.98 -1.37
CA GLN A 557 30.57 3.33 -1.72
C GLN A 557 29.05 3.42 -1.98
N LEU A 558 28.43 2.38 -2.53
CA LEU A 558 26.98 2.32 -2.69
C LEU A 558 26.27 2.29 -1.34
N LEU A 559 26.76 1.51 -0.37
CA LEU A 559 26.17 1.48 0.97
C LEU A 559 26.19 2.88 1.62
N GLU A 560 27.34 3.55 1.56
CA GLU A 560 27.48 4.92 2.08
C GLU A 560 26.56 5.90 1.34
N THR A 561 26.51 5.82 0.01
CA THR A 561 25.66 6.68 -0.82
C THR A 561 24.18 6.47 -0.52
N MET A 562 23.75 5.22 -0.34
CA MET A 562 22.37 4.90 0.04
C MET A 562 22.04 5.44 1.43
N LEU A 563 22.90 5.23 2.43
CA LEU A 563 22.69 5.75 3.80
C LEU A 563 22.61 7.28 3.83
N ARG A 564 23.51 7.96 3.11
CA ARG A 564 23.50 9.43 3.00
C ARG A 564 22.21 9.91 2.32
N THR A 565 21.84 9.31 1.18
CA THR A 565 20.66 9.72 0.42
C THR A 565 19.37 9.41 1.18
N LYS A 566 19.32 8.31 1.95
CA LYS A 566 18.24 8.02 2.88
C LYS A 566 18.11 9.14 3.92
N ARG A 567 19.19 9.52 4.61
CA ARG A 567 19.17 10.60 5.63
C ARG A 567 18.68 11.93 5.06
N GLU A 568 18.98 12.22 3.79
CA GLU A 568 18.47 13.42 3.10
C GLU A 568 16.96 13.36 2.84
N LEU A 569 16.40 12.17 2.63
CA LEU A 569 15.02 11.98 2.17
C LEU A 569 14.09 11.34 3.20
N GLU A 570 14.58 10.89 4.35
CA GLU A 570 13.80 10.12 5.35
C GLU A 570 12.64 10.91 5.97
N SER A 571 12.68 12.24 5.91
CA SER A 571 11.55 13.09 6.29
C SER A 571 10.50 13.29 5.19
N SER A 572 10.79 12.84 3.96
CA SER A 572 9.94 13.00 2.76
C SER A 572 9.45 11.67 2.17
N LEU A 573 10.23 10.59 2.34
CA LEU A 573 9.95 9.26 1.81
C LEU A 573 10.00 8.22 2.94
N PRO A 574 9.09 7.23 2.92
CA PRO A 574 9.04 6.21 3.95
C PRO A 574 10.15 5.17 3.75
N PHE A 575 11.10 5.11 4.70
CA PHE A 575 12.07 4.02 4.81
C PHE A 575 11.67 3.08 5.95
N ALA A 576 11.67 1.78 5.68
CA ALA A 576 11.37 0.73 6.65
C ALA A 576 12.61 0.37 7.49
N MET A 577 13.80 0.46 6.88
CA MET A 577 15.07 0.10 7.51
C MET A 577 16.25 0.87 6.90
N ASP A 578 17.46 0.61 7.39
CA ASP A 578 18.67 1.03 6.69
C ASP A 578 18.89 0.21 5.40
N PRO A 579 19.46 0.82 4.35
CA PRO A 579 19.83 0.09 3.14
C PRO A 579 20.86 -1.00 3.42
N VAL A 580 20.85 -2.08 2.64
CA VAL A 580 21.82 -3.17 2.73
C VAL A 580 22.42 -3.51 1.37
N VAL A 581 23.67 -3.98 1.37
CA VAL A 581 24.33 -4.57 0.21
C VAL A 581 24.36 -6.08 0.42
N TYR A 582 24.12 -6.83 -0.66
CA TYR A 582 24.16 -8.29 -0.64
C TYR A 582 25.41 -8.81 -1.33
N ASP A 583 25.98 -9.84 -0.74
CA ASP A 583 26.80 -10.81 -1.45
C ASP A 583 25.87 -11.89 -2.01
N PHE A 584 26.11 -12.33 -3.24
CA PHE A 584 25.28 -13.35 -3.86
C PHE A 584 26.11 -14.30 -4.74
N ALA A 585 25.57 -15.50 -4.95
CA ALA A 585 26.09 -16.48 -5.89
C ALA A 585 24.95 -17.14 -6.67
N ILE A 586 25.17 -17.51 -7.93
CA ILE A 586 24.20 -18.23 -8.75
C ILE A 586 24.07 -19.66 -8.20
N ASN A 587 22.84 -20.04 -7.86
CA ASN A 587 22.52 -21.36 -7.35
C ASN A 587 22.14 -22.29 -8.51
N GLU A 588 22.99 -23.27 -8.82
CA GLU A 588 22.78 -24.23 -9.92
C GLU A 588 21.92 -25.45 -9.54
N HIS A 589 21.31 -25.45 -8.35
CA HIS A 589 20.58 -26.60 -7.80
C HIS A 589 19.07 -26.36 -7.63
N GLY A 590 18.63 -25.11 -7.45
CA GLY A 590 17.25 -24.80 -7.11
C GLY A 590 16.91 -25.30 -5.70
N SER A 591 15.67 -25.75 -5.49
CA SER A 591 15.25 -26.29 -4.20
C SER A 591 15.82 -27.70 -3.94
N VAL A 592 16.44 -27.90 -2.78
CA VAL A 592 17.10 -29.16 -2.41
C VAL A 592 16.72 -29.58 -0.98
N ALA A 593 16.42 -30.86 -0.79
CA ALA A 593 16.16 -31.45 0.52
C ALA A 593 17.33 -32.28 1.07
N SER A 594 17.47 -32.28 2.38
CA SER A 594 18.38 -33.17 3.14
C SER A 594 17.65 -33.75 4.35
N LEU A 595 17.92 -35.01 4.68
CA LEU A 595 17.41 -35.67 5.89
C LEU A 595 18.53 -35.69 6.93
N LEU A 596 18.25 -35.16 8.12
CA LEU A 596 19.21 -35.03 9.21
C LEU A 596 18.85 -36.01 10.34
N HIS A 597 19.86 -36.63 10.95
CA HIS A 597 19.71 -37.66 11.97
C HIS A 597 20.54 -37.35 13.22
N GLY A 598 20.14 -37.94 14.36
CA GLY A 598 20.92 -37.90 15.59
C GLY A 598 21.31 -36.47 16.00
N PRO A 599 22.59 -36.20 16.33
CA PRO A 599 23.08 -34.87 16.70
C PRO A 599 22.99 -33.80 15.60
N GLU A 600 22.87 -34.19 14.32
CA GLU A 600 22.76 -33.23 13.21
C GLU A 600 21.32 -32.76 12.98
N ALA A 601 20.32 -33.41 13.59
CA ALA A 601 18.90 -33.07 13.49
C ALA A 601 18.52 -31.81 14.30
N LEU A 602 19.28 -30.73 14.09
CA LEU A 602 19.12 -29.45 14.75
C LEU A 602 18.27 -28.47 13.92
N LEU A 603 17.35 -27.80 14.60
CA LEU A 603 16.69 -26.61 14.05
C LEU A 603 17.68 -25.42 13.98
N PRO A 604 17.35 -24.36 13.23
CA PRO A 604 18.19 -23.15 13.17
C PRO A 604 18.44 -22.53 14.54
N LEU A 605 19.63 -21.94 14.75
CA LEU A 605 19.99 -21.27 16.01
C LEU A 605 18.91 -20.26 16.47
N ALA A 606 18.36 -19.48 15.54
CA ALA A 606 17.34 -18.49 15.84
C ALA A 606 16.07 -19.09 16.49
N PHE A 607 15.71 -20.34 16.14
CA PHE A 607 14.62 -21.04 16.80
C PHE A 607 14.91 -21.26 18.29
N TYR A 608 16.12 -21.71 18.63
CA TYR A 608 16.52 -21.94 20.01
C TYR A 608 16.67 -20.62 20.79
N GLN A 609 17.18 -19.55 20.16
CA GLN A 609 17.26 -18.21 20.76
C GLN A 609 15.90 -17.65 21.19
N HIS A 610 14.83 -18.09 20.52
CA HIS A 610 13.45 -17.75 20.86
C HIS A 610 12.85 -18.71 21.89
N ALA A 611 12.97 -20.02 21.66
CA ALA A 611 12.24 -21.01 22.43
C ALA A 611 12.87 -21.34 23.80
N VAL A 612 14.21 -21.42 23.87
CA VAL A 612 14.95 -21.87 25.06
C VAL A 612 14.72 -20.98 26.29
N PRO A 613 14.73 -19.63 26.21
CA PRO A 613 14.43 -18.78 27.36
C PRO A 613 13.07 -19.07 27.99
N GLY A 614 12.05 -19.36 27.18
CA GLY A 614 10.71 -19.71 27.67
C GLY A 614 10.68 -21.06 28.38
N TRP A 615 11.43 -22.04 27.86
CA TRP A 615 11.55 -23.37 28.48
C TRP A 615 12.31 -23.33 29.80
N LEU A 616 13.42 -22.57 29.88
CA LEU A 616 14.24 -22.49 31.08
C LEU A 616 13.58 -21.73 32.24
N ARG A 617 12.54 -20.94 31.98
CA ARG A 617 11.73 -20.28 33.02
C ARG A 617 10.69 -21.21 33.67
N ARG A 618 10.46 -22.40 33.11
CA ARG A 618 9.52 -23.41 33.62
C ARG A 618 10.26 -24.47 34.44
N GLU A 619 9.55 -25.15 35.33
CA GLU A 619 10.14 -26.28 36.05
C GLU A 619 10.41 -27.46 35.10
N ALA A 620 11.50 -28.20 35.32
CA ALA A 620 11.92 -29.28 34.43
C ALA A 620 10.86 -30.39 34.25
N ARG A 621 9.98 -30.58 35.24
CA ARG A 621 8.87 -31.55 35.21
C ARG A 621 7.74 -31.12 34.27
N ASP A 622 7.61 -29.82 34.01
CA ASP A 622 6.56 -29.27 33.15
C ASP A 622 6.96 -29.32 31.68
N LEU A 623 8.23 -29.61 31.37
CA LEU A 623 8.74 -29.69 30.00
C LEU A 623 8.34 -31.01 29.33
N SER A 624 7.79 -30.91 28.11
CA SER A 624 7.45 -32.09 27.32
C SER A 624 8.69 -32.91 26.96
N ALA A 625 8.51 -34.18 26.60
CA ALA A 625 9.63 -35.05 26.19
C ALA A 625 10.42 -34.44 25.01
N ARG A 626 9.69 -33.78 24.09
CA ARG A 626 10.26 -33.01 22.98
C ARG A 626 11.08 -31.82 23.46
N GLU A 627 10.52 -30.97 24.33
CA GLU A 627 11.23 -29.78 24.87
C GLU A 627 12.53 -30.16 25.58
N ARG A 628 12.51 -31.26 26.34
CA ARG A 628 13.72 -31.82 26.97
C ARG A 628 14.73 -32.32 25.95
N GLY A 629 14.28 -33.01 24.91
CA GLY A 629 15.13 -33.46 23.80
C GLY A 629 15.79 -32.29 23.05
N ASP A 630 15.02 -31.24 22.75
CA ASP A 630 15.53 -30.02 22.09
C ASP A 630 16.58 -29.30 22.97
N LEU A 631 16.34 -29.19 24.28
CA LEU A 631 17.34 -28.63 25.23
C LEU A 631 18.61 -29.46 25.29
N GLN A 632 18.51 -30.79 25.26
CA GLN A 632 19.68 -31.69 25.24
C GLN A 632 20.47 -31.53 23.94
N GLN A 633 19.79 -31.51 22.79
CA GLN A 633 20.41 -31.28 21.48
C GLN A 633 21.09 -29.91 21.41
N PHE A 634 20.41 -28.85 21.87
CA PHE A 634 21.00 -27.51 21.99
C PHE A 634 22.24 -27.51 22.89
N THR A 635 22.19 -28.18 24.05
CA THR A 635 23.32 -28.26 24.99
C THR A 635 24.51 -29.01 24.39
N LEU A 636 24.27 -30.09 23.65
CA LEU A 636 25.32 -30.83 22.95
C LEU A 636 25.95 -29.97 21.86
N ALA A 637 25.13 -29.31 21.02
CA ALA A 637 25.60 -28.39 19.99
C ALA A 637 26.41 -27.23 20.59
N ALA A 638 25.95 -26.64 21.69
CA ALA A 638 26.63 -25.55 22.38
C ALA A 638 27.96 -25.95 23.07
N ARG A 639 28.36 -27.22 23.03
CA ARG A 639 29.68 -27.68 23.49
C ARG A 639 30.72 -27.80 22.37
N SER A 640 30.28 -27.97 21.12
CA SER A 640 31.16 -28.34 20.01
C SER A 640 30.96 -27.53 18.73
N ASP A 641 29.78 -26.95 18.51
CA ASP A 641 29.50 -26.09 17.35
C ASP A 641 29.78 -24.61 17.71
N PRO A 642 30.76 -23.95 17.06
CA PRO A 642 31.10 -22.55 17.32
C PRO A 642 29.91 -21.59 17.24
N THR A 643 28.95 -21.85 16.35
CA THR A 643 27.76 -21.01 16.13
C THR A 643 26.87 -21.00 17.37
N PHE A 644 26.68 -22.17 17.99
CA PHE A 644 25.86 -22.31 19.19
C PHE A 644 26.60 -21.85 20.45
N VAL A 645 27.91 -22.10 20.53
CA VAL A 645 28.77 -21.62 21.62
C VAL A 645 28.73 -20.09 21.70
N GLN A 646 28.90 -19.40 20.58
CA GLN A 646 28.92 -17.93 20.51
C GLN A 646 27.56 -17.29 20.86
N ALA A 647 26.48 -18.06 20.81
CA ALA A 647 25.13 -17.56 21.09
C ALA A 647 24.73 -17.61 22.57
N LEU A 648 25.50 -18.30 23.42
CA LEU A 648 25.20 -18.46 24.84
C LEU A 648 25.11 -17.13 25.62
N PRO A 649 26.00 -16.13 25.43
CA PRO A 649 25.89 -14.84 26.13
C PRO A 649 24.58 -14.12 25.81
N THR A 650 24.19 -14.07 24.53
CA THR A 650 22.95 -13.43 24.09
C THR A 650 21.70 -14.11 24.67
N LEU A 651 21.74 -15.44 24.86
CA LEU A 651 20.67 -16.18 25.53
C LEU A 651 20.56 -15.81 27.02
N LEU A 652 21.70 -15.65 27.72
CA LEU A 652 21.73 -15.22 29.12
C LEU A 652 21.21 -13.79 29.30
N ASP A 653 21.58 -12.87 28.40
CA ASP A 653 21.09 -11.49 28.40
C ASP A 653 19.55 -11.43 28.22
N ARG A 654 18.99 -12.32 27.39
CA ARG A 654 17.52 -12.44 27.22
C ARG A 654 16.81 -13.04 28.44
N MET A 655 17.53 -13.79 29.27
CA MET A 655 16.98 -14.39 30.49
C MET A 655 17.05 -13.46 31.70
N LEU A 656 18.06 -12.60 31.77
CA LEU A 656 18.34 -11.67 32.86
C LEU A 656 18.25 -10.23 32.33
N PRO A 657 17.08 -9.57 32.36
CA PRO A 657 16.99 -8.19 31.91
C PRO A 657 17.91 -7.31 32.77
N SER A 658 18.96 -6.75 32.15
CA SER A 658 19.86 -5.79 32.79
C SER A 658 19.04 -4.62 33.33
N ALA A 659 19.27 -4.26 34.60
CA ALA A 659 18.73 -3.05 35.21
C ALA A 659 19.25 -1.75 34.54
N ASP A 660 20.22 -1.87 33.63
CA ASP A 660 20.90 -0.78 32.92
C ASP A 660 20.37 -0.53 31.49
N GLY A 661 19.05 -0.58 31.31
CA GLY A 661 18.38 -0.06 30.12
C GLY A 661 18.17 1.45 30.20
N SER A 662 19.26 2.23 30.04
CA SER A 662 19.33 3.67 29.74
C SER A 662 18.04 4.51 29.89
N GLY A 663 18.02 5.46 30.83
CA GLY A 663 17.03 6.55 30.84
C GLY A 663 17.03 7.33 29.50
N ALA A 664 15.95 7.94 29.02
CA ALA A 664 14.60 8.07 29.54
C ALA A 664 13.65 8.40 28.36
N PRO A 665 12.93 7.42 27.78
CA PRO A 665 11.89 7.69 26.77
C PRO A 665 10.78 8.60 27.32
N GLY A 666 10.43 8.42 28.60
CA GLY A 666 9.43 9.23 29.31
C GLY A 666 9.82 10.71 29.45
N ARG A 667 11.09 11.01 29.78
CA ARG A 667 11.57 12.41 29.87
C ARG A 667 11.53 13.13 28.53
N GLN A 668 11.78 12.42 27.43
CA GLN A 668 11.73 12.99 26.08
C GLN A 668 10.28 13.28 25.64
N LEU A 669 9.32 12.41 25.98
CA LEU A 669 7.91 12.62 25.67
C LEU A 669 7.33 13.83 26.42
N ASP A 670 7.60 13.96 27.72
CA ASP A 670 7.14 15.10 28.53
C ASP A 670 7.67 16.44 28.01
N GLN A 671 8.94 16.47 27.59
CA GLN A 671 9.54 17.66 26.97
C GLN A 671 8.83 18.02 25.65
N LEU A 672 8.59 17.04 24.78
CA LEU A 672 7.87 17.26 23.52
C LEU A 672 6.45 17.76 23.73
N LEU A 673 5.75 17.26 24.76
CA LEU A 673 4.42 17.76 25.14
C LEU A 673 4.48 19.24 25.52
N ALA A 674 5.44 19.62 26.39
CA ALA A 674 5.61 21.00 26.83
C ALA A 674 5.94 21.95 25.68
N ASP A 675 6.92 21.60 24.83
CA ASP A 675 7.41 22.46 23.73
C ASP A 675 6.34 22.75 22.67
N ASN A 676 5.37 21.84 22.52
CA ASN A 676 4.32 21.89 21.50
C ASN A 676 2.95 22.35 22.05
N GLY A 677 2.91 22.86 23.27
CA GLY A 677 1.71 23.49 23.85
C GLY A 677 0.64 22.50 24.29
N PHE A 678 1.04 21.38 24.89
CA PHE A 678 0.13 20.41 25.48
C PHE A 678 -0.68 21.01 26.64
N ASP A 679 -1.99 20.90 26.58
CA ASP A 679 -2.88 21.31 27.67
C ASP A 679 -3.30 20.08 28.49
N ARG A 680 -2.63 19.88 29.63
CA ARG A 680 -2.87 18.73 30.51
C ARG A 680 -4.28 18.73 31.09
N ALA A 681 -4.86 19.89 31.39
CA ALA A 681 -6.21 19.98 31.93
C ALA A 681 -7.24 19.55 30.88
N GLN A 682 -7.07 20.01 29.64
CA GLN A 682 -7.90 19.57 28.53
C GLN A 682 -7.75 18.06 28.26
N HIS A 683 -6.53 17.53 28.27
CA HIS A 683 -6.28 16.10 28.04
C HIS A 683 -6.95 15.21 29.09
N GLU A 684 -6.82 15.55 30.38
CA GLU A 684 -7.50 14.79 31.44
C GLU A 684 -9.02 14.87 31.34
N GLN A 685 -9.57 16.03 30.94
CA GLN A 685 -11.00 16.16 30.67
C GLN A 685 -11.45 15.24 29.53
N ILE A 686 -10.73 15.24 28.40
CA ILE A 686 -11.01 14.37 27.24
C ILE A 686 -10.93 12.91 27.64
N ARG A 687 -9.93 12.53 28.43
CA ARG A 687 -9.76 11.17 28.93
C ARG A 687 -10.91 10.75 29.85
N ALA A 688 -11.35 11.63 30.76
CA ALA A 688 -12.51 11.38 31.62
C ALA A 688 -13.81 11.26 30.81
N ASP A 689 -13.99 12.11 29.80
CA ASP A 689 -15.14 12.08 28.90
C ASP A 689 -15.17 10.80 28.05
N LEU A 690 -14.02 10.37 27.52
CA LEU A 690 -13.90 9.14 26.73
C LEU A 690 -14.20 7.90 27.58
N ARG A 691 -13.68 7.84 28.81
CA ARG A 691 -13.93 6.72 29.73
C ARG A 691 -15.39 6.65 30.17
N SER A 692 -15.97 7.79 30.51
CA SER A 692 -17.39 7.88 30.89
C SER A 692 -18.37 7.70 29.72
N GLY A 693 -17.87 7.72 28.47
CA GLY A 693 -18.69 7.58 27.27
C GLY A 693 -19.44 8.85 26.86
N ARG A 694 -19.07 10.01 27.40
CA ARG A 694 -19.58 11.33 26.96
C ARG A 694 -19.09 11.70 25.57
N ILE A 695 -17.88 11.25 25.22
CA ILE A 695 -17.32 11.32 23.87
C ILE A 695 -16.86 9.92 23.46
N GLY A 696 -16.79 9.69 22.15
CA GLY A 696 -16.49 8.39 21.55
C GLY A 696 -16.94 8.40 20.10
N LEU A 697 -16.62 7.35 19.33
CA LEU A 697 -16.94 7.29 17.91
C LEU A 697 -18.45 7.39 17.64
N ALA A 698 -19.26 6.69 18.43
CA ALA A 698 -20.72 6.77 18.33
C ALA A 698 -21.26 8.17 18.67
N MET A 699 -20.61 8.86 19.61
CA MET A 699 -21.02 10.19 20.09
C MET A 699 -20.55 11.33 19.18
N ASN A 700 -19.77 11.04 18.14
CA ASN A 700 -19.47 12.01 17.09
C ASN A 700 -20.72 12.37 16.28
N ARG A 701 -21.68 11.45 16.16
CA ARG A 701 -22.88 11.61 15.34
C ARG A 701 -23.82 12.65 15.95
N LEU A 702 -24.39 13.50 15.11
CA LEU A 702 -25.50 14.39 15.46
C LEU A 702 -26.73 13.55 15.87
N PRO A 703 -27.63 14.12 16.69
CA PRO A 703 -28.85 13.42 17.10
C PRO A 703 -29.66 12.87 15.91
N PRO A 704 -30.24 11.65 16.00
CA PRO A 704 -31.07 11.11 14.93
C PRO A 704 -32.31 11.94 14.56
N SER A 705 -32.71 12.87 15.43
CA SER A 705 -33.78 13.83 15.20
C SER A 705 -33.36 15.05 14.37
N THR A 706 -32.06 15.25 14.13
CA THR A 706 -31.53 16.35 13.33
C THR A 706 -31.98 16.18 11.87
N ARG A 707 -32.55 17.24 11.29
CA ARG A 707 -32.99 17.23 9.89
C ARG A 707 -31.81 17.60 8.99
N ILE A 708 -31.38 16.64 8.17
CA ILE A 708 -30.35 16.82 7.15
C ILE A 708 -31.00 16.87 5.77
N GLU A 709 -30.79 17.96 5.05
CA GLU A 709 -31.31 18.16 3.69
C GLU A 709 -30.20 18.57 2.73
N ASP A 710 -30.39 18.23 1.48
CA ASP A 710 -29.50 18.64 0.39
C ASP A 710 -29.60 20.15 0.12
N VAL A 711 -28.58 20.71 -0.52
CA VAL A 711 -28.51 22.15 -0.84
C VAL A 711 -28.85 22.39 -2.30
N ALA A 712 -29.75 23.36 -2.56
CA ALA A 712 -30.12 23.72 -3.92
C ALA A 712 -29.02 24.57 -4.57
N ALA A 713 -28.74 24.37 -5.85
CA ALA A 713 -27.73 25.12 -6.59
C ALA A 713 -27.91 26.66 -6.52
N ARG A 714 -29.15 27.14 -6.42
CA ARG A 714 -29.47 28.58 -6.25
C ARG A 714 -28.96 29.21 -4.95
N ASP A 715 -28.68 28.39 -3.94
CA ASP A 715 -28.15 28.84 -2.65
C ASP A 715 -26.61 28.94 -2.69
N LEU A 716 -25.99 28.58 -3.81
CA LEU A 716 -24.54 28.56 -4.02
C LEU A 716 -24.13 29.56 -5.10
N PHE A 717 -22.92 30.09 -4.96
CA PHE A 717 -22.26 30.78 -6.04
C PHE A 717 -21.63 29.78 -7.00
N ASP A 718 -22.01 29.80 -8.27
CA ASP A 718 -21.33 29.02 -9.30
C ASP A 718 -20.12 29.79 -9.84
N ALA A 719 -18.92 29.29 -9.54
CA ALA A 719 -17.67 29.89 -9.99
C ALA A 719 -17.56 30.00 -11.52
N ALA A 720 -18.21 29.12 -12.28
CA ALA A 720 -18.24 29.19 -13.74
C ALA A 720 -19.12 30.35 -14.26
N SER A 721 -20.04 30.85 -13.44
CA SER A 721 -20.94 31.97 -13.76
C SER A 721 -20.39 33.33 -13.32
N ALA A 722 -19.15 33.38 -12.83
CA ALA A 722 -18.60 34.58 -12.23
C ALA A 722 -18.57 35.76 -13.20
N THR A 723 -19.04 36.90 -12.72
CA THR A 723 -19.19 38.10 -13.55
C THR A 723 -17.87 38.87 -13.67
N GLU A 724 -17.73 39.59 -14.78
CA GLU A 724 -16.55 40.43 -15.03
C GLU A 724 -16.29 41.50 -13.93
N PRO A 725 -17.30 42.14 -13.31
CA PRO A 725 -17.10 43.02 -12.16
C PRO A 725 -16.44 42.33 -10.95
N LEU A 726 -16.87 41.11 -10.60
CA LEU A 726 -16.28 40.33 -9.50
C LEU A 726 -14.81 40.05 -9.76
N ARG A 727 -14.50 39.60 -10.99
CA ARG A 727 -13.12 39.35 -11.42
C ARG A 727 -12.25 40.59 -11.27
N ARG A 728 -12.70 41.75 -11.77
CA ARG A 728 -11.97 43.02 -11.65
C ARG A 728 -11.79 43.48 -10.20
N ALA A 729 -12.79 43.27 -9.34
CA ALA A 729 -12.70 43.59 -7.93
C ALA A 729 -11.60 42.76 -7.24
N GLY A 730 -11.55 41.46 -7.50
CA GLY A 730 -10.49 40.59 -7.00
C GLY A 730 -9.12 40.91 -7.59
N GLU A 731 -9.00 41.20 -8.88
CA GLU A 731 -7.73 41.64 -9.50
C GLU A 731 -7.20 42.90 -8.82
N SER A 732 -8.09 43.85 -8.52
CA SER A 732 -7.73 45.08 -7.81
C SER A 732 -7.26 44.79 -6.38
N ALA A 733 -7.90 43.86 -5.66
CA ALA A 733 -7.47 43.42 -4.33
C ALA A 733 -6.10 42.73 -4.36
N LEU A 734 -5.84 41.91 -5.39
CA LEU A 734 -4.53 41.28 -5.58
C LEU A 734 -3.43 42.29 -5.86
N HIS A 735 -3.68 43.28 -6.72
CA HIS A 735 -2.72 44.36 -6.99
C HIS A 735 -2.42 45.18 -5.73
N ARG A 736 -3.40 45.34 -4.83
CA ARG A 736 -3.19 46.00 -3.52
C ARG A 736 -2.46 45.10 -2.51
N GLY A 737 -2.24 43.82 -2.81
CA GLY A 737 -1.57 42.88 -1.91
C GLY A 737 -2.41 42.50 -0.70
N GLU A 738 -3.74 42.40 -0.87
CA GLU A 738 -4.70 42.15 0.21
C GLU A 738 -4.85 40.66 0.58
N VAL A 739 -4.13 39.75 -0.10
CA VAL A 739 -4.33 38.29 0.02
C VAL A 739 -3.05 37.55 0.38
N ALA A 740 -3.19 36.53 1.23
CA ALA A 740 -2.17 35.53 1.51
C ALA A 740 -2.75 34.11 1.43
N VAL A 741 -1.91 33.13 1.15
CA VAL A 741 -2.28 31.70 1.07
C VAL A 741 -1.84 30.98 2.33
N VAL A 742 -2.69 30.11 2.88
CA VAL A 742 -2.38 29.23 4.00
C VAL A 742 -2.59 27.79 3.56
N THR A 743 -1.52 26.98 3.56
CA THR A 743 -1.59 25.57 3.22
C THR A 743 -1.40 24.70 4.46
N TYR A 744 -2.37 23.81 4.72
CA TYR A 744 -2.35 22.89 5.85
C TYR A 744 -1.33 21.78 5.68
N ALA A 745 -0.17 21.92 6.31
CA ALA A 745 0.96 20.97 6.24
C ALA A 745 1.36 20.39 7.62
N ALA A 746 0.49 20.53 8.63
CA ALA A 746 0.72 19.98 9.96
C ALA A 746 0.51 18.47 10.04
N GLY A 747 -0.34 17.93 9.15
CA GLY A 747 -0.69 16.51 9.10
C GLY A 747 0.45 15.60 8.60
N VAL A 748 0.54 14.41 9.19
CA VAL A 748 1.44 13.31 8.78
C VAL A 748 1.05 12.63 7.48
N GLY A 749 -0.16 12.87 6.98
CA GLY A 749 -0.69 12.19 5.81
C GLY A 749 -0.70 10.66 5.97
N SER A 750 -1.17 10.15 7.11
CA SER A 750 -1.05 8.72 7.48
C SER A 750 -1.60 7.75 6.43
N ARG A 751 -2.64 8.13 5.67
CA ARG A 751 -3.12 7.34 4.52
C ARG A 751 -2.07 7.29 3.39
N TRP A 752 -1.55 8.44 2.97
CA TRP A 752 -0.53 8.57 1.93
C TRP A 752 0.77 7.83 2.27
N THR A 753 1.20 7.94 3.53
CA THR A 753 2.49 7.44 4.01
C THR A 753 2.37 6.08 4.71
N GLN A 754 1.16 5.52 4.75
CA GLN A 754 0.83 4.30 5.51
C GLN A 754 1.40 4.35 6.94
N GLY A 755 1.23 5.50 7.63
CA GLY A 755 1.66 5.69 9.02
C GLY A 755 3.16 5.88 9.24
N ALA A 756 3.98 6.05 8.20
CA ALA A 756 5.45 6.09 8.30
C ALA A 756 6.04 7.34 9.00
N GLY A 757 5.22 8.30 9.46
CA GLY A 757 5.70 9.46 10.20
C GLY A 757 6.58 10.43 9.38
N VAL A 758 6.31 10.57 8.08
CA VAL A 758 7.01 11.52 7.19
C VAL A 758 6.13 12.73 6.88
N ALA A 759 6.73 13.83 6.42
CA ALA A 759 5.98 15.02 6.03
C ALA A 759 5.42 14.87 4.62
N LYS A 760 4.09 14.67 4.51
CA LYS A 760 3.39 14.56 3.20
C LYS A 760 3.72 15.75 2.28
N ALA A 761 3.82 16.95 2.83
CA ALA A 761 4.16 18.16 2.07
C ALA A 761 5.46 18.05 1.27
N LEU A 762 6.44 17.29 1.76
CA LEU A 762 7.76 17.12 1.15
C LEU A 762 7.85 15.90 0.23
N HIS A 763 6.81 15.06 0.16
CA HIS A 763 6.86 13.81 -0.58
C HIS A 763 6.98 14.08 -2.10
N PRO A 764 8.05 13.64 -2.78
CA PRO A 764 8.22 13.82 -4.23
C PRO A 764 7.32 12.84 -4.99
N PHE A 765 6.08 13.24 -5.28
CA PHE A 765 5.02 12.31 -5.71
C PHE A 765 4.84 12.18 -7.23
N ALA A 766 5.26 13.19 -8.00
CA ALA A 766 5.12 13.22 -9.45
C ALA A 766 6.21 14.07 -10.10
N LYS A 767 6.48 13.81 -11.39
CA LYS A 767 7.35 14.65 -12.20
C LYS A 767 6.55 15.82 -12.80
N PHE A 768 7.02 17.04 -12.58
CA PHE A 768 6.57 18.23 -13.28
C PHE A 768 7.80 18.94 -13.85
N ASP A 769 7.71 19.37 -15.11
CA ASP A 769 8.83 19.98 -15.83
C ASP A 769 10.09 19.09 -15.80
N GLY A 770 9.90 17.78 -16.00
CA GLY A 770 10.99 16.79 -15.98
C GLY A 770 11.53 16.41 -14.60
N HIS A 771 11.18 17.13 -13.53
CA HIS A 771 11.73 16.92 -12.19
C HIS A 771 10.69 16.39 -11.20
N HIS A 772 11.11 15.51 -10.28
CA HIS A 772 10.27 15.09 -9.15
C HIS A 772 9.98 16.28 -8.24
N ARG A 773 8.70 16.64 -8.08
CA ARG A 773 8.24 17.75 -7.23
C ARG A 773 7.42 17.24 -6.05
N SER A 774 7.57 17.93 -4.93
CA SER A 774 6.76 17.73 -3.73
C SER A 774 5.44 18.51 -3.80
N PHE A 775 4.52 18.24 -2.87
CA PHE A 775 3.29 19.04 -2.75
C PHE A 775 3.62 20.51 -2.44
N ALA A 776 4.60 20.76 -1.56
CA ALA A 776 5.05 22.11 -1.24
C ALA A 776 5.58 22.86 -2.47
N ASP A 777 6.38 22.18 -3.31
CA ASP A 777 6.91 22.76 -4.56
C ASP A 777 5.78 23.23 -5.49
N VAL A 778 4.75 22.40 -5.67
CA VAL A 778 3.58 22.72 -6.51
C VAL A 778 2.87 23.98 -5.98
N HIS A 779 2.61 24.05 -4.68
CA HIS A 779 1.90 25.20 -4.10
C HIS A 779 2.70 26.49 -4.17
N LEU A 780 4.01 26.44 -3.95
CA LEU A 780 4.89 27.59 -4.14
C LEU A 780 4.94 28.04 -5.60
N ALA A 781 5.01 27.10 -6.55
CA ALA A 781 5.01 27.43 -7.98
C ALA A 781 3.71 28.13 -8.42
N LYS A 782 2.56 27.73 -7.85
CA LYS A 782 1.28 28.43 -8.08
C LYS A 782 1.29 29.84 -7.50
N SER A 783 1.77 30.02 -6.26
CA SER A 783 1.88 31.35 -5.65
C SER A 783 2.82 32.28 -6.42
N ARG A 784 3.92 31.77 -6.99
CA ARG A 784 4.81 32.53 -7.88
C ARG A 784 4.08 33.01 -9.13
N ARG A 785 3.32 32.10 -9.79
CA ARG A 785 2.54 32.45 -10.98
C ARG A 785 1.51 33.54 -10.67
N THR A 786 0.74 33.40 -9.59
CA THR A 786 -0.26 34.41 -9.23
C THR A 786 0.40 35.73 -8.84
N SER A 787 1.53 35.70 -8.13
CA SER A 787 2.27 36.92 -7.76
C SER A 787 2.75 37.68 -9.01
N ALA A 788 3.28 36.97 -9.99
CA ALA A 788 3.71 37.55 -11.26
C ALA A 788 2.53 38.15 -12.04
N ALA A 789 1.39 37.46 -12.09
CA ALA A 789 0.19 37.94 -12.76
C ALA A 789 -0.43 39.18 -12.07
N ALA A 790 -0.38 39.23 -10.74
CA ALA A 790 -0.91 40.35 -9.95
C ALA A 790 0.02 41.57 -9.87
N GLY A 791 1.31 41.41 -10.23
CA GLY A 791 2.34 42.43 -10.01
C GLY A 791 2.64 42.70 -8.53
N ALA A 792 2.21 41.81 -7.62
CA ALA A 792 2.37 41.93 -6.18
C ALA A 792 2.71 40.57 -5.57
N ALA A 793 3.69 40.54 -4.65
CA ALA A 793 4.06 39.30 -3.96
C ALA A 793 2.94 38.84 -3.02
N ILE A 794 2.44 37.62 -3.24
CA ILE A 794 1.43 36.94 -2.43
C ILE A 794 2.14 36.07 -1.39
N PRO A 795 2.06 36.40 -0.08
CA PRO A 795 2.64 35.57 0.96
C PRO A 795 2.05 34.17 0.98
N HIS A 796 2.91 33.17 1.13
CA HIS A 796 2.52 31.75 1.27
C HIS A 796 2.90 31.23 2.65
N LEU A 797 1.94 30.71 3.39
CA LEU A 797 2.13 30.22 4.74
C LEU A 797 1.88 28.71 4.79
N PHE A 798 2.82 27.96 5.36
CA PHE A 798 2.58 26.55 5.73
C PHE A 798 2.33 26.44 7.24
N THR A 799 1.19 25.90 7.62
CA THR A 799 0.97 25.47 9.01
C THR A 799 1.63 24.12 9.20
N THR A 800 2.31 23.95 10.33
CA THR A 800 3.21 22.80 10.57
C THR A 800 2.97 22.21 11.96
N SER A 801 3.47 21.01 12.22
CA SER A 801 3.39 20.35 13.54
C SER A 801 4.78 20.04 14.09
N TYR A 802 4.82 19.48 15.30
CA TYR A 802 6.04 18.96 15.93
C TYR A 802 6.86 18.03 15.02
N LEU A 803 6.20 17.33 14.08
CA LEU A 803 6.84 16.40 13.17
C LEU A 803 7.23 17.06 11.84
N THR A 804 6.44 18.02 11.35
CA THR A 804 6.62 18.57 10.00
C THR A 804 7.39 19.90 9.97
N HIS A 805 7.48 20.63 11.08
CA HIS A 805 8.08 21.97 11.12
C HIS A 805 9.55 21.98 10.69
N ALA A 806 10.42 21.29 11.43
CA ALA A 806 11.86 21.29 11.17
C ALA A 806 12.23 20.73 9.78
N PRO A 807 11.60 19.63 9.31
CA PRO A 807 11.82 19.15 7.95
C PRO A 807 11.43 20.16 6.86
N ILE A 808 10.27 20.80 6.98
CA ILE A 808 9.80 21.78 5.98
C ILE A 808 10.71 23.01 6.00
N GLU A 809 11.08 23.52 7.18
CA GLU A 809 12.01 24.64 7.30
C GLU A 809 13.34 24.36 6.61
N ARG A 810 13.96 23.21 6.90
CA ARG A 810 15.23 22.80 6.30
C ARG A 810 15.12 22.71 4.78
N HIS A 811 14.03 22.14 4.28
CA HIS A 811 13.77 22.02 2.85
C HIS A 811 13.65 23.40 2.18
N LEU A 812 12.86 24.31 2.75
CA LEU A 812 12.66 25.66 2.22
C LEU A 812 13.96 26.47 2.24
N ARG A 813 14.76 26.37 3.31
CA ARG A 813 16.09 27.02 3.38
C ARG A 813 17.03 26.47 2.30
N ALA A 814 17.04 25.16 2.09
CA ALA A 814 17.88 24.53 1.05
C ALA A 814 17.49 24.97 -0.37
N GLN A 815 16.23 25.34 -0.61
CA GLN A 815 15.77 25.90 -1.89
C GLN A 815 15.98 27.42 -2.02
N GLY A 816 16.54 28.08 -1.00
CA GLY A 816 16.70 29.53 -1.01
C GLY A 816 15.39 30.30 -0.90
N ALA A 817 14.34 29.71 -0.32
CA ALA A 817 13.07 30.41 -0.11
C ALA A 817 13.27 31.65 0.79
N ALA A 818 12.60 32.75 0.44
CA ALA A 818 12.61 33.98 1.23
C ALA A 818 11.73 33.86 2.48
N LEU A 819 12.21 33.08 3.46
CA LEU A 819 11.55 32.86 4.74
C LEU A 819 11.30 34.18 5.48
N ASP A 820 10.14 34.27 6.13
CA ASP A 820 9.64 35.43 6.87
C ASP A 820 9.45 36.70 6.03
N ARG A 821 9.49 36.57 4.70
CA ARG A 821 9.23 37.66 3.74
C ARG A 821 8.14 37.29 2.73
N GLU A 822 8.34 36.19 2.02
CA GLU A 822 7.39 35.67 1.03
C GLU A 822 6.80 34.33 1.46
N VAL A 823 7.59 33.51 2.14
CA VAL A 823 7.16 32.22 2.68
C VAL A 823 7.25 32.23 4.20
N PHE A 824 6.20 31.78 4.88
CA PHE A 824 6.15 31.75 6.34
C PHE A 824 5.82 30.34 6.84
N LEU A 825 6.35 30.01 8.01
CA LEU A 825 5.99 28.79 8.74
C LEU A 825 5.23 29.15 10.02
N SER A 826 4.09 28.49 10.20
CA SER A 826 3.29 28.60 11.43
C SER A 826 3.49 27.30 12.24
N PRO A 827 4.37 27.30 13.26
CA PRO A 827 4.57 26.12 14.11
C PRO A 827 3.32 25.81 14.93
N GLY A 828 2.94 24.53 14.99
CA GLY A 828 1.86 24.07 15.84
C GLY A 828 2.13 24.37 17.32
N LYS A 829 1.13 24.92 18.01
CA LYS A 829 1.16 25.21 19.45
C LYS A 829 -0.03 24.60 20.18
N SER A 830 -0.53 23.50 19.62
CA SER A 830 -1.62 22.70 20.17
C SER A 830 -1.35 21.24 19.80
N ILE A 831 -1.17 20.37 20.78
CA ILE A 831 -0.80 18.96 20.61
C ILE A 831 -1.61 18.07 21.55
N GLY A 832 -1.89 16.84 21.11
CA GLY A 832 -2.57 15.81 21.90
C GLY A 832 -1.68 14.59 22.13
N LEU A 833 -1.93 13.88 23.22
CA LEU A 833 -1.37 12.56 23.51
C LEU A 833 -2.39 11.50 23.10
N ARG A 834 -1.95 10.52 22.31
CA ARG A 834 -2.80 9.42 21.83
C ARG A 834 -3.30 8.58 23.00
N LEU A 835 -4.49 8.05 22.87
CA LEU A 835 -5.13 7.18 23.87
C LEU A 835 -5.23 5.76 23.32
N VAL A 836 -5.15 4.77 24.21
CA VAL A 836 -5.59 3.41 23.92
C VAL A 836 -7.10 3.46 23.64
N PRO A 837 -7.58 2.94 22.50
CA PRO A 837 -8.99 3.05 22.14
C PRO A 837 -9.85 2.25 23.11
N THR A 838 -11.12 2.65 23.25
CA THR A 838 -12.07 1.80 23.99
C THR A 838 -12.56 0.67 23.11
N VAL A 839 -12.82 -0.50 23.71
CA VAL A 839 -13.39 -1.65 23.00
C VAL A 839 -14.73 -1.29 22.36
N ARG A 840 -15.51 -0.42 23.04
CA ARG A 840 -16.75 0.16 22.53
C ARG A 840 -16.53 0.87 21.19
N ASP A 841 -15.48 1.68 21.09
CA ASP A 841 -15.17 2.47 19.90
C ASP A 841 -14.62 1.57 18.79
N LEU A 842 -13.81 0.56 19.15
CA LEU A 842 -13.32 -0.44 18.21
C LEU A 842 -14.48 -1.21 17.57
N HIS A 843 -15.42 -1.72 18.38
CA HIS A 843 -16.59 -2.43 17.86
C HIS A 843 -17.45 -1.51 16.97
N PHE A 844 -17.73 -0.28 17.39
CA PHE A 844 -18.46 0.67 16.56
C PHE A 844 -17.75 0.92 15.21
N ALA A 845 -16.43 1.10 15.22
CA ALA A 845 -15.66 1.30 13.99
C ALA A 845 -15.69 0.08 13.06
N TRP A 846 -15.86 -1.13 13.59
CA TRP A 846 -15.77 -2.38 12.85
C TRP A 846 -17.12 -2.97 12.44
N GLU A 847 -18.18 -2.68 13.19
CA GLU A 847 -19.51 -3.29 13.06
C GLU A 847 -20.57 -2.29 12.57
N GLU A 848 -20.46 -1.02 12.96
CA GLU A 848 -21.49 0.01 12.72
C GLU A 848 -21.14 1.03 11.61
N THR A 849 -19.92 0.93 11.07
CA THR A 849 -19.45 1.77 9.95
C THR A 849 -19.36 0.89 8.71
N ALA A 850 -19.96 1.30 7.58
CA ALA A 850 -19.88 0.48 6.39
C ALA A 850 -18.43 0.34 5.93
N GLN A 851 -18.05 -0.89 5.64
CA GLN A 851 -16.71 -1.24 5.24
C GLN A 851 -16.78 -2.17 4.06
N GLN A 852 -15.81 -2.01 3.16
CA GLN A 852 -15.65 -2.95 2.09
C GLN A 852 -15.45 -4.35 2.68
N LYS A 853 -16.35 -5.26 2.33
CA LYS A 853 -16.21 -6.67 2.62
C LYS A 853 -15.03 -7.19 1.81
N LEU A 854 -14.12 -7.88 2.47
CA LEU A 854 -13.00 -8.49 1.77
C LEU A 854 -13.46 -9.83 1.17
N ASP A 855 -12.56 -10.50 0.43
CA ASP A 855 -12.82 -11.91 0.12
C ASP A 855 -12.94 -12.73 1.42
N GLU A 856 -13.64 -13.87 1.39
CA GLU A 856 -14.01 -14.64 2.59
C GLU A 856 -12.82 -14.92 3.52
N GLN A 857 -11.63 -15.22 2.97
CA GLN A 857 -10.45 -15.54 3.78
C GLN A 857 -9.81 -14.29 4.38
N LYS A 858 -9.70 -13.21 3.61
CA LYS A 858 -9.27 -11.91 4.16
C LYS A 858 -10.23 -11.36 5.21
N GLU A 859 -11.52 -11.66 5.08
CA GLU A 859 -12.54 -11.26 6.05
C GLU A 859 -12.35 -12.01 7.37
N LYS A 860 -12.21 -13.35 7.34
CA LYS A 860 -11.87 -14.15 8.53
C LYS A 860 -10.58 -13.66 9.20
N MET A 861 -9.54 -13.37 8.40
CA MET A 861 -8.28 -12.81 8.90
C MET A 861 -8.51 -11.46 9.59
N ARG A 862 -9.33 -10.58 8.99
CA ARG A 862 -9.68 -9.27 9.55
C ARG A 862 -10.40 -9.42 10.89
N GLU A 863 -11.39 -10.30 10.99
CA GLU A 863 -12.13 -10.58 12.23
C GLU A 863 -11.21 -11.09 13.35
N SER A 864 -10.30 -12.01 13.03
CA SER A 864 -9.32 -12.55 14.00
C SER A 864 -8.37 -11.46 14.52
N VAL A 865 -7.84 -10.62 13.61
CA VAL A 865 -7.01 -9.46 13.99
C VAL A 865 -7.79 -8.47 14.86
N ARG A 866 -9.07 -8.20 14.55
CA ARG A 866 -9.94 -7.34 15.36
C ARG A 866 -10.13 -7.88 16.77
N ALA A 867 -10.36 -9.18 16.92
CA ALA A 867 -10.48 -9.82 18.23
C ALA A 867 -9.19 -9.67 19.04
N ALA A 868 -8.02 -9.87 18.42
CA ALA A 868 -6.73 -9.67 19.06
C ALA A 868 -6.51 -8.21 19.50
N LEU A 869 -6.86 -7.24 18.66
CA LEU A 869 -6.75 -5.81 18.96
C LEU A 869 -7.70 -5.37 20.07
N ALA A 870 -8.93 -5.89 20.13
CA ALA A 870 -9.84 -5.65 21.23
C ALA A 870 -9.29 -6.20 22.55
N GLN A 871 -8.70 -7.40 22.53
CA GLN A 871 -8.09 -7.99 23.71
C GLN A 871 -6.84 -7.22 24.17
N TRP A 872 -6.03 -6.71 23.22
CA TRP A 872 -4.92 -5.81 23.50
C TRP A 872 -5.38 -4.55 24.23
N ALA A 873 -6.42 -3.87 23.71
CA ALA A 873 -6.95 -2.64 24.32
C ALA A 873 -7.41 -2.87 25.78
N ARG A 874 -8.07 -4.00 26.06
CA ARG A 874 -8.46 -4.39 27.43
C ARG A 874 -7.25 -4.61 28.34
N THR A 875 -6.25 -5.34 27.84
CA THR A 875 -5.09 -5.76 28.62
C THR A 875 -4.19 -4.58 28.97
N VAL A 876 -4.00 -3.64 28.05
CA VAL A 876 -3.17 -2.43 28.25
C VAL A 876 -3.92 -1.34 29.03
N GLY A 877 -5.25 -1.33 28.97
CA GLY A 877 -6.11 -0.39 29.68
C GLY A 877 -6.76 0.63 28.74
N GLU A 878 -7.99 0.36 28.34
CA GLU A 878 -8.75 1.21 27.42
C GLU A 878 -8.97 2.63 27.95
N GLY A 879 -8.87 3.62 27.05
CA GLY A 879 -8.93 5.03 27.39
C GLY A 879 -7.78 5.50 28.28
N GLY A 880 -6.70 4.73 28.42
CA GLY A 880 -5.42 5.17 29.01
C GLY A 880 -4.50 5.85 27.99
N ASP A 881 -3.42 6.45 28.46
CA ASP A 881 -2.43 7.10 27.58
C ASP A 881 -1.61 6.05 26.81
N TYR A 882 -1.45 6.24 25.50
CA TYR A 882 -0.63 5.37 24.67
C TYR A 882 0.84 5.84 24.68
N THR A 883 1.66 5.22 25.54
CA THR A 883 3.07 5.60 25.77
C THR A 883 4.08 4.51 25.37
N ASP A 884 3.61 3.31 25.03
CA ASP A 884 4.46 2.16 24.64
C ASP A 884 4.83 2.19 23.14
N ASN A 885 5.48 3.29 22.71
CA ASN A 885 6.03 3.48 21.38
C ASN A 885 7.12 4.58 21.39
N LEU A 886 7.72 4.88 20.24
CA LEU A 886 8.57 6.06 20.06
C LEU A 886 7.79 7.34 20.43
N PRO A 887 8.39 8.34 21.11
CA PRO A 887 7.67 9.54 21.56
C PRO A 887 6.88 10.25 20.45
N GLY A 888 7.45 10.37 19.24
CA GLY A 888 6.76 10.97 18.10
C GLY A 888 5.55 10.15 17.59
N GLN A 889 5.46 8.87 17.92
CA GLN A 889 4.31 8.01 17.64
C GLN A 889 3.29 7.97 18.80
N CYS A 890 3.55 8.66 19.90
CA CYS A 890 2.59 8.85 20.99
C CYS A 890 1.78 10.14 20.81
N LEU A 891 2.27 11.11 20.04
CA LEU A 891 1.66 12.43 19.89
C LEU A 891 0.83 12.56 18.62
N HIS A 892 -0.16 13.46 18.60
CA HIS A 892 -0.89 13.80 17.38
C HIS A 892 -1.28 15.28 17.32
N PRO A 893 -1.35 15.89 16.12
CA PRO A 893 -2.06 17.15 15.93
C PRO A 893 -3.55 16.99 16.28
N VAL A 894 -4.14 18.01 16.91
CA VAL A 894 -5.50 17.97 17.47
C VAL A 894 -6.60 18.39 16.48
N GLY A 895 -6.38 18.12 15.19
CA GLY A 895 -7.27 18.48 14.09
C GLY A 895 -6.99 19.86 13.46
N HIS A 896 -7.41 20.00 12.20
CA HIS A 896 -7.10 21.17 11.37
C HIS A 896 -7.77 22.46 11.83
N TRP A 897 -8.77 22.40 12.73
CA TRP A 897 -9.31 23.61 13.36
C TRP A 897 -8.22 24.42 14.06
N PHE A 898 -7.23 23.78 14.70
CA PHE A 898 -6.17 24.47 15.41
C PHE A 898 -5.09 25.08 14.50
N GLU A 899 -5.04 24.74 13.21
CA GLU A 899 -4.00 25.26 12.30
C GLU A 899 -4.14 26.78 12.07
N ILE A 900 -5.37 27.30 11.95
CA ILE A 900 -5.63 28.74 11.82
C ILE A 900 -5.45 29.48 13.16
N PRO A 901 -6.06 29.09 14.29
CA PRO A 901 -5.83 29.69 15.60
C PRO A 901 -4.37 29.63 16.07
N ASN A 902 -3.60 28.62 15.66
CA ASN A 902 -2.16 28.58 15.96
C ASN A 902 -1.43 29.78 15.35
N LEU A 903 -1.87 30.33 14.20
CA LEU A 903 -1.31 31.58 13.65
C LEU A 903 -1.42 32.76 14.62
N LEU A 904 -2.47 32.77 15.45
CA LEU A 904 -2.68 33.74 16.53
C LEU A 904 -1.73 33.42 17.69
N LYS A 905 -1.78 32.18 18.20
CA LYS A 905 -1.01 31.74 19.39
C LYS A 905 0.51 31.83 19.22
N ASN A 906 1.02 31.57 18.02
CA ASN A 906 2.47 31.54 17.74
C ASN A 906 3.00 32.87 17.17
N GLY A 907 2.14 33.90 17.07
CA GLY A 907 2.48 35.23 16.57
C GLY A 907 2.75 35.31 15.07
N THR A 908 2.52 34.25 14.29
CA THR A 908 2.77 34.27 12.83
C THR A 908 1.85 35.26 12.12
N LEU A 909 0.56 35.32 12.48
CA LEU A 909 -0.36 36.31 11.90
C LEU A 909 0.05 37.73 12.29
N ALA A 910 0.49 37.95 13.53
CA ALA A 910 0.97 39.25 13.99
C ALA A 910 2.16 39.74 13.15
N ARG A 911 3.17 38.87 12.94
CA ARG A 911 4.33 39.18 12.09
C ARG A 911 3.93 39.45 10.64
N LEU A 912 3.01 38.64 10.10
CA LEU A 912 2.51 38.82 8.73
C LEU A 912 1.79 40.17 8.56
N LEU A 913 0.91 40.53 9.48
CA LEU A 913 0.17 41.80 9.45
C LEU A 913 1.09 43.01 9.69
N ALA A 914 2.14 42.87 10.50
CA ALA A 914 3.15 43.91 10.66
C ALA A 914 3.93 44.15 9.34
N ALA A 915 4.25 43.09 8.61
CA ALA A 915 4.91 43.18 7.31
C ALA A 915 3.96 43.62 6.17
N ARG A 916 2.65 43.32 6.29
CA ARG A 916 1.61 43.60 5.29
C ARG A 916 0.35 44.16 5.96
N PRO A 917 0.34 45.43 6.39
CA PRO A 917 -0.81 46.03 7.08
C PRO A 917 -2.10 46.03 6.24
N GLN A 918 -1.98 46.04 4.92
CA GLN A 918 -3.10 46.01 3.98
C GLN A 918 -3.72 44.61 3.77
N LEU A 919 -3.11 43.56 4.34
CA LEU A 919 -3.65 42.20 4.22
C LEU A 919 -5.05 42.13 4.83
N ARG A 920 -5.98 41.50 4.10
CA ARG A 920 -7.40 41.40 4.47
C ARG A 920 -7.94 39.99 4.39
N THR A 921 -7.49 39.20 3.41
CA THR A 921 -8.06 37.89 3.11
C THR A 921 -6.99 36.79 3.16
N LEU A 922 -7.32 35.65 3.77
CA LEU A 922 -6.54 34.41 3.68
C LEU A 922 -7.28 33.40 2.81
N LEU A 923 -6.57 32.71 1.93
CA LEU A 923 -7.04 31.49 1.27
C LEU A 923 -6.41 30.28 1.97
N ALA A 924 -7.18 29.56 2.78
CA ALA A 924 -6.72 28.39 3.51
C ALA A 924 -7.17 27.09 2.81
N HIS A 925 -6.26 26.12 2.61
CA HIS A 925 -6.59 24.85 1.96
C HIS A 925 -5.69 23.69 2.38
N ASN A 926 -6.11 22.45 2.12
CA ASN A 926 -5.28 21.27 2.37
C ASN A 926 -4.05 21.20 1.45
N ILE A 927 -2.96 20.64 1.95
CA ILE A 927 -1.74 20.37 1.16
C ILE A 927 -1.99 19.47 -0.06
N ASP A 928 -3.01 18.60 -0.01
CA ASP A 928 -3.35 17.68 -1.11
C ASP A 928 -4.48 18.16 -2.02
N THR A 929 -5.05 19.35 -1.78
CA THR A 929 -5.93 20.04 -2.73
C THR A 929 -5.07 20.82 -3.73
N LEU A 930 -4.44 20.11 -4.66
CA LEU A 930 -3.45 20.68 -5.57
C LEU A 930 -4.00 21.78 -6.49
N GLY A 931 -5.30 21.80 -6.76
CA GLY A 931 -5.94 22.80 -7.62
C GLY A 931 -6.29 24.12 -6.95
N ALA A 932 -6.22 24.20 -5.61
CA ALA A 932 -6.56 25.43 -4.88
C ALA A 932 -5.58 26.55 -5.22
N THR A 933 -6.07 27.64 -5.80
CA THR A 933 -5.29 28.82 -6.17
C THR A 933 -6.05 30.09 -5.85
N VAL A 934 -5.33 31.21 -5.73
CA VAL A 934 -5.97 32.51 -5.58
C VAL A 934 -6.56 32.92 -6.93
N ASP A 935 -7.87 32.70 -7.07
CA ASP A 935 -8.66 33.08 -8.24
C ASP A 935 -9.29 34.47 -8.02
N PRO A 936 -9.12 35.43 -8.94
CA PRO A 936 -9.65 36.77 -8.75
C PRO A 936 -11.18 36.83 -8.68
N ALA A 937 -11.90 35.98 -9.41
CA ALA A 937 -13.35 36.00 -9.42
C ALA A 937 -13.93 35.50 -8.09
N LEU A 938 -13.36 34.43 -7.53
CA LEU A 938 -13.72 33.94 -6.19
C LEU A 938 -13.32 34.92 -5.09
N LEU A 939 -12.17 35.58 -5.21
CA LEU A 939 -11.78 36.63 -4.26
C LEU A 939 -12.77 37.79 -4.26
N GLY A 940 -13.15 38.28 -5.46
CA GLY A 940 -14.15 39.33 -5.60
C GLY A 940 -15.50 38.95 -5.00
N TRP A 941 -15.97 37.73 -5.31
CA TRP A 941 -17.20 37.17 -4.72
C TRP A 941 -17.15 37.15 -3.19
N PHE A 942 -16.06 36.63 -2.63
CA PHE A 942 -15.93 36.53 -1.18
C PHE A 942 -15.91 37.91 -0.53
N GLN A 943 -15.15 38.87 -1.07
CA GLN A 943 -15.08 40.22 -0.51
C GLN A 943 -16.42 40.98 -0.63
N GLU A 944 -17.13 40.85 -1.74
CA GLU A 944 -18.45 41.47 -1.95
C GLU A 944 -19.52 40.89 -1.03
N SER A 945 -19.45 39.58 -0.74
CA SER A 945 -20.43 38.89 0.10
C SER A 945 -20.56 39.45 1.52
N GLY A 946 -19.52 40.10 2.03
CA GLY A 946 -19.50 40.55 3.42
C GLY A 946 -19.44 39.42 4.46
N ALA A 947 -19.11 38.19 4.04
CA ALA A 947 -18.99 37.05 4.96
C ALA A 947 -17.68 37.07 5.79
N THR A 948 -17.65 36.27 6.85
CA THR A 948 -16.42 35.99 7.62
C THR A 948 -15.64 34.85 6.98
N LEU A 949 -16.35 33.79 6.54
CA LEU A 949 -15.77 32.62 5.89
C LEU A 949 -16.48 32.32 4.57
N GLY A 950 -15.73 32.00 3.52
CA GLY A 950 -16.24 31.53 2.23
C GLY A 950 -15.72 30.12 1.95
N TRP A 951 -16.56 29.19 1.51
CA TRP A 951 -16.17 27.79 1.36
C TRP A 951 -16.37 27.28 -0.07
N GLU A 952 -15.43 26.47 -0.54
CA GLU A 952 -15.52 25.83 -1.85
C GLU A 952 -15.96 24.36 -1.74
N VAL A 953 -16.90 23.97 -2.59
CA VAL A 953 -17.41 22.59 -2.70
C VAL A 953 -17.34 22.10 -4.15
N ILE A 954 -17.29 20.78 -4.31
CA ILE A 954 -17.35 20.12 -5.62
C ILE A 954 -18.53 19.15 -5.67
N PRO A 955 -19.12 18.88 -6.86
CA PRO A 955 -20.06 17.78 -7.02
C PRO A 955 -19.43 16.45 -6.59
N ARG A 956 -20.18 15.67 -5.81
CA ARG A 956 -19.72 14.43 -5.20
C ARG A 956 -19.59 13.31 -6.24
N ARG A 957 -18.49 12.57 -6.20
CA ARG A 957 -18.32 11.25 -6.83
C ARG A 957 -18.32 10.15 -5.77
N ILE A 958 -18.44 8.90 -6.18
CA ILE A 958 -18.49 7.76 -5.26
C ILE A 958 -17.23 7.65 -4.39
N GLU A 959 -16.06 8.07 -4.90
CA GLU A 959 -14.81 8.05 -4.12
C GLU A 959 -14.69 9.18 -3.07
N ASP A 960 -15.56 10.20 -3.16
CA ASP A 960 -15.54 11.35 -2.28
C ASP A 960 -16.31 11.02 -1.00
N HIS A 961 -15.63 10.35 -0.06
CA HIS A 961 -16.17 10.04 1.27
C HIS A 961 -15.74 11.08 2.31
N GLY A 962 -16.70 11.52 3.12
CA GLY A 962 -16.51 12.47 4.21
C GLY A 962 -17.48 13.64 4.15
N GLY A 963 -17.06 14.74 4.78
CA GLY A 963 -17.93 15.89 4.98
C GLY A 963 -18.42 16.54 3.70
N GLY A 964 -19.69 16.93 3.72
CA GLY A 964 -20.37 17.61 2.61
C GLY A 964 -21.08 18.88 3.06
N LEU A 965 -21.68 19.56 2.10
CA LEU A 965 -22.54 20.71 2.38
C LEU A 965 -23.98 20.24 2.53
N ALA A 966 -24.61 20.61 3.64
CA ALA A 966 -26.00 20.27 3.93
C ALA A 966 -26.74 21.44 4.53
N ARG A 967 -28.07 21.37 4.49
CA ARG A 967 -28.95 22.18 5.31
C ARG A 967 -29.32 21.38 6.56
N VAL A 968 -28.78 21.79 7.70
CA VAL A 968 -29.00 21.16 9.01
C VAL A 968 -29.96 22.03 9.81
N ASP A 969 -31.13 21.48 10.13
CA ASP A 969 -32.19 22.20 10.84
C ASP A 969 -32.48 23.60 10.23
N GLY A 970 -32.52 23.64 8.89
CA GLY A 970 -32.80 24.84 8.11
C GLY A 970 -31.59 25.73 7.77
N ARG A 971 -30.41 25.47 8.34
CA ARG A 971 -29.19 26.28 8.13
C ARG A 971 -28.16 25.59 7.24
N LEU A 972 -27.61 26.31 6.25
CA LEU A 972 -26.48 25.79 5.46
C LEU A 972 -25.24 25.70 6.35
N ARG A 973 -24.59 24.54 6.37
CA ARG A 973 -23.31 24.32 7.03
C ARG A 973 -22.58 23.13 6.45
N MET A 974 -21.27 23.10 6.63
CA MET A 974 -20.48 21.89 6.42
C MET A 974 -20.82 20.89 7.51
N VAL A 975 -20.99 19.64 7.12
CA VAL A 975 -21.23 18.52 8.03
C VAL A 975 -20.22 17.45 7.71
N GLU A 976 -19.43 17.06 8.70
CA GLU A 976 -18.44 16.01 8.57
C GLU A 976 -19.12 14.64 8.48
N GLY A 977 -18.60 13.73 7.64
CA GLY A 977 -19.23 12.42 7.44
C GLY A 977 -19.38 11.63 8.75
N LEU A 978 -18.37 11.73 9.63
CA LEU A 978 -18.40 11.12 10.97
C LEU A 978 -19.41 11.74 11.93
N ALA A 979 -19.97 12.90 11.58
CA ALA A 979 -20.97 13.62 12.36
C ALA A 979 -22.40 13.39 11.84
N LEU A 980 -22.58 12.77 10.66
CA LEU A 980 -23.91 12.49 10.15
C LEU A 980 -24.65 11.48 11.05
N PRO A 981 -25.95 11.67 11.32
CA PRO A 981 -26.72 10.74 12.14
C PRO A 981 -26.75 9.33 11.55
N ARG A 982 -26.82 9.22 10.22
CA ARG A 982 -26.81 7.97 9.47
C ARG A 982 -25.88 8.10 8.28
N GLU A 983 -25.26 6.99 7.90
CA GLU A 983 -24.35 6.97 6.75
C GLU A 983 -25.09 7.22 5.42
N GLU A 984 -26.35 6.75 5.32
CA GLU A 984 -27.21 6.99 4.15
C GLU A 984 -27.46 8.48 3.86
N ASP A 985 -27.42 9.33 4.88
CA ASP A 985 -27.62 10.78 4.74
C ASP A 985 -26.53 11.41 3.87
N GLU A 986 -25.31 10.86 3.87
CA GLU A 986 -24.19 11.34 3.05
C GLU A 986 -24.50 11.25 1.55
N PHE A 987 -25.19 10.18 1.15
CA PHE A 987 -25.54 9.89 -0.24
C PHE A 987 -26.73 10.71 -0.74
N ALA A 988 -27.43 11.38 0.16
CA ALA A 988 -28.46 12.37 -0.17
C ALA A 988 -27.88 13.74 -0.53
N LEU A 989 -26.60 14.01 -0.25
CA LEU A 989 -25.94 15.31 -0.43
C LEU A 989 -25.18 15.41 -1.76
N THR A 990 -25.47 16.43 -2.55
CA THR A 990 -24.84 16.64 -3.87
C THR A 990 -23.39 17.12 -3.80
N TYR A 991 -23.01 17.83 -2.73
CA TYR A 991 -21.74 18.55 -2.67
C TYR A 991 -20.79 18.01 -1.60
N TYR A 992 -19.52 17.85 -1.98
CA TYR A 992 -18.41 17.42 -1.14
C TYR A 992 -17.49 18.59 -0.79
N SER A 993 -16.99 18.63 0.45
CA SER A 993 -16.11 19.70 0.93
C SER A 993 -14.68 19.57 0.39
N THR A 994 -14.19 20.62 -0.25
CA THR A 994 -12.78 20.70 -0.69
C THR A 994 -11.82 21.04 0.45
N ASN A 995 -12.37 21.46 1.60
CA ASN A 995 -11.67 22.12 2.71
C ASN A 995 -10.83 23.34 2.26
N THR A 996 -11.27 24.04 1.21
CA THR A 996 -10.74 25.34 0.79
C THR A 996 -11.64 26.44 1.34
N CYS A 997 -11.05 27.37 2.10
CA CYS A 997 -11.75 28.39 2.85
C CYS A 997 -11.12 29.77 2.64
N TRP A 998 -11.92 30.73 2.22
CA TRP A 998 -11.61 32.16 2.19
C TRP A 998 -11.95 32.77 3.54
N ILE A 999 -11.03 33.54 4.13
CA ILE A 999 -11.15 34.05 5.50
C ILE A 999 -10.93 35.56 5.48
N ASP A 1000 -11.88 36.33 6.00
CA ASP A 1000 -11.68 37.75 6.29
C ASP A 1000 -11.02 37.89 7.66
N ILE A 1001 -9.83 38.48 7.70
CA ILE A 1001 -8.98 38.50 8.89
C ILE A 1001 -9.66 39.28 10.01
N ASP A 1002 -10.16 40.47 9.74
CA ASP A 1002 -10.70 41.35 10.78
C ASP A 1002 -11.99 40.80 11.39
N ARG A 1003 -12.85 40.21 10.56
CA ARG A 1003 -14.06 39.55 11.05
C ARG A 1003 -13.75 38.28 11.83
N LEU A 1004 -12.74 37.51 11.42
CA LEU A 1004 -12.30 36.36 12.20
C LEU A 1004 -11.75 36.80 13.57
N LEU A 1005 -10.94 37.86 13.62
CA LEU A 1005 -10.44 38.40 14.88
C LEU A 1005 -11.58 38.88 15.78
N ALA A 1006 -12.55 39.61 15.22
CA ALA A 1006 -13.73 40.06 15.96
C ALA A 1006 -14.53 38.87 16.53
N LEU A 1007 -14.70 37.79 15.76
CA LEU A 1007 -15.34 36.56 16.21
C LEU A 1007 -14.59 35.90 17.40
N PHE A 1008 -13.25 35.99 17.42
CA PHE A 1008 -12.41 35.53 18.53
C PHE A 1008 -12.34 36.55 19.70
N GLY A 1009 -12.98 37.71 19.58
CA GLY A 1009 -12.91 38.78 20.59
C GLY A 1009 -11.55 39.50 20.63
N LEU A 1010 -10.87 39.57 19.49
CA LEU A 1010 -9.55 40.17 19.32
C LEU A 1010 -9.57 41.31 18.31
N THR A 1011 -8.61 42.22 18.45
CA THR A 1011 -8.24 43.20 17.41
C THR A 1011 -6.84 42.89 16.87
N ARG A 1012 -6.46 43.50 15.73
CA ARG A 1012 -5.11 43.32 15.16
C ARG A 1012 -3.98 43.66 16.15
N GLY A 1013 -4.15 44.72 16.95
CA GLY A 1013 -3.13 45.18 17.91
C GLY A 1013 -2.93 44.23 19.10
N GLU A 1014 -3.94 43.41 19.42
CA GLU A 1014 -3.90 42.46 20.54
C GLU A 1014 -3.23 41.13 20.17
N LEU A 1015 -2.88 40.92 18.89
CA LEU A 1015 -2.20 39.71 18.44
C LEU A 1015 -0.77 39.55 18.97
N ALA A 1016 -0.18 40.62 19.49
CA ALA A 1016 1.13 40.56 20.16
C ALA A 1016 1.05 40.01 21.59
N ASP A 1017 -0.15 39.93 22.18
CA ASP A 1017 -0.37 39.42 23.53
C ASP A 1017 -0.65 37.89 23.50
N ALA A 1018 0.36 37.12 23.92
CA ALA A 1018 0.29 35.66 23.92
C ALA A 1018 -0.76 35.09 24.89
N GLU A 1019 -0.99 35.73 26.05
CA GLU A 1019 -1.97 35.27 27.03
C GLU A 1019 -3.39 35.53 26.51
N ARG A 1020 -3.62 36.73 25.97
CA ARG A 1020 -4.92 37.10 25.41
C ARG A 1020 -5.30 36.26 24.20
N THR A 1021 -4.35 36.02 23.29
CA THR A 1021 -4.59 35.13 22.14
C THR A 1021 -4.84 33.69 22.59
N ALA A 1022 -4.09 33.16 23.55
CA ALA A 1022 -4.32 31.81 24.07
C ALA A 1022 -5.71 31.67 24.75
N ALA A 1023 -6.13 32.67 25.52
CA ALA A 1023 -7.45 32.71 26.14
C ALA A 1023 -8.59 32.77 25.10
N ALA A 1024 -8.46 33.64 24.09
CA ALA A 1024 -9.43 33.76 23.00
C ALA A 1024 -9.59 32.44 22.23
N VAL A 1025 -8.47 31.78 21.90
CA VAL A 1025 -8.50 30.48 21.22
C VAL A 1025 -9.16 29.40 22.09
N ARG A 1026 -8.89 29.38 23.41
CA ARG A 1026 -9.53 28.43 24.33
C ARG A 1026 -11.05 28.64 24.40
N THR A 1027 -11.49 29.89 24.51
CA THR A 1027 -12.92 30.25 24.52
C THR A 1027 -13.61 29.83 23.23
N MET A 1028 -12.99 30.06 22.07
CA MET A 1028 -13.57 29.61 20.80
C MET A 1028 -13.56 28.08 20.66
N ALA A 1029 -12.48 27.40 21.05
CA ALA A 1029 -12.37 25.94 20.96
C ALA A 1029 -13.46 25.21 21.74
N ALA A 1030 -13.93 25.78 22.86
CA ALA A 1030 -15.02 25.25 23.66
C ALA A 1030 -16.39 25.31 22.96
N ARG A 1031 -16.56 26.16 21.94
CA ARG A 1031 -17.79 26.30 21.14
C ARG A 1031 -17.87 25.31 19.97
N VAL A 1032 -16.76 24.63 19.68
CA VAL A 1032 -16.61 23.70 18.55
C VAL A 1032 -16.65 22.26 19.07
N PRO A 1033 -17.27 21.30 18.38
CA PRO A 1033 -17.27 19.89 18.75
C PRO A 1033 -15.86 19.30 18.95
N THR A 1034 -15.76 18.22 19.71
CA THR A 1034 -14.54 17.41 19.83
C THR A 1034 -14.88 16.01 19.34
N TYR A 1035 -14.22 15.55 18.27
CA TYR A 1035 -14.44 14.22 17.72
C TYR A 1035 -13.38 13.25 18.20
N ILE A 1036 -13.76 11.99 18.38
CA ILE A 1036 -12.82 10.89 18.57
C ILE A 1036 -12.63 10.16 17.24
N THR A 1037 -11.38 9.98 16.82
CA THR A 1037 -11.04 9.21 15.62
C THR A 1037 -10.03 8.11 15.95
N LEU A 1038 -10.13 6.99 15.23
CA LEU A 1038 -9.12 5.94 15.29
C LEU A 1038 -8.10 6.18 14.18
N LYS A 1039 -6.82 6.06 14.53
CA LYS A 1039 -5.72 6.07 13.57
C LYS A 1039 -4.81 4.87 13.82
N ASP A 1040 -4.25 4.37 12.74
CA ASP A 1040 -3.25 3.31 12.76
C ASP A 1040 -1.86 3.90 13.01
N VAL A 1041 -1.16 3.37 14.02
CA VAL A 1041 0.24 3.69 14.31
C VAL A 1041 1.12 2.48 14.14
N LYS A 1042 2.30 2.70 13.55
CA LYS A 1042 3.29 1.63 13.34
C LYS A 1042 4.17 1.48 14.59
N LYS A 1043 4.29 0.25 15.07
CA LYS A 1043 5.28 -0.17 16.08
C LYS A 1043 6.31 -1.04 15.38
N ARG A 1044 7.57 -0.60 15.35
CA ARG A 1044 8.67 -1.32 14.70
C ARG A 1044 9.43 -2.16 15.71
N TRP A 1045 9.81 -3.37 15.31
CA TRP A 1045 10.63 -4.27 16.12
C TRP A 1045 11.51 -5.16 15.23
N GLY A 1046 12.45 -5.86 15.86
CA GLY A 1046 13.38 -6.75 15.17
C GLY A 1046 14.21 -6.07 14.08
N HIS A 1047 14.23 -6.67 12.89
CA HIS A 1047 14.96 -6.25 11.70
C HIS A 1047 14.02 -5.68 10.62
N GLY A 1048 13.11 -4.78 11.01
CA GLY A 1048 12.18 -4.11 10.09
C GLY A 1048 10.77 -4.72 10.06
N GLN A 1049 10.38 -5.48 11.08
CA GLN A 1049 8.99 -5.86 11.30
C GLN A 1049 8.19 -4.62 11.74
N GLU A 1050 6.96 -4.51 11.25
CA GLU A 1050 6.03 -3.43 11.60
C GLU A 1050 4.70 -4.05 12.01
N ASP A 1051 4.22 -3.71 13.21
CA ASP A 1051 2.85 -3.94 13.64
C ASP A 1051 2.04 -2.66 13.55
N ILE A 1052 0.74 -2.81 13.33
CA ILE A 1052 -0.19 -1.69 13.25
C ILE A 1052 -1.16 -1.80 14.41
N PHE A 1053 -1.19 -0.76 15.26
CA PHE A 1053 -2.12 -0.65 16.37
C PHE A 1053 -3.12 0.48 16.12
N PRO A 1054 -4.43 0.25 16.33
CA PRO A 1054 -5.40 1.34 16.34
C PRO A 1054 -5.24 2.12 17.65
N VAL A 1055 -5.13 3.44 17.53
CA VAL A 1055 -5.10 4.37 18.67
C VAL A 1055 -6.20 5.41 18.51
N ALA A 1056 -6.78 5.81 19.65
CA ALA A 1056 -7.75 6.90 19.70
C ALA A 1056 -7.04 8.25 19.75
N GLN A 1057 -7.58 9.21 19.00
CA GLN A 1057 -7.15 10.61 18.96
C GLN A 1057 -8.38 11.50 19.05
N PHE A 1058 -8.21 12.71 19.57
CA PHE A 1058 -9.25 13.72 19.51
C PHE A 1058 -8.93 14.80 18.48
N GLU A 1059 -9.93 15.23 17.72
CA GLU A 1059 -9.76 16.21 16.65
C GLU A 1059 -10.87 17.27 16.71
N LYS A 1060 -10.51 18.53 16.42
CA LYS A 1060 -11.46 19.60 16.08
C LYS A 1060 -11.32 19.95 14.60
N LEU A 1061 -12.44 20.12 13.91
CA LEU A 1061 -12.48 20.27 12.46
C LEU A 1061 -12.87 21.71 12.08
N TRP A 1062 -12.11 22.32 11.17
CA TRP A 1062 -12.33 23.71 10.71
C TRP A 1062 -13.71 23.92 10.10
N GLY A 1063 -14.28 22.89 9.46
CA GLY A 1063 -15.64 22.92 8.91
C GLY A 1063 -16.71 23.21 9.96
N ASP A 1064 -16.49 22.88 11.23
CA ASP A 1064 -17.49 23.14 12.27
C ASP A 1064 -17.64 24.62 12.65
N MET A 1065 -16.72 25.49 12.18
CA MET A 1065 -16.97 26.94 12.23
C MET A 1065 -18.29 27.30 11.55
N THR A 1066 -18.74 26.47 10.61
CA THR A 1066 -20.00 26.67 9.91
C THR A 1066 -21.24 26.49 10.78
N ALA A 1067 -21.11 25.81 11.92
CA ALA A 1067 -22.18 25.63 12.90
C ALA A 1067 -22.43 26.88 13.77
N LEU A 1068 -21.48 27.82 13.81
CA LEU A 1068 -21.55 28.99 14.69
C LEU A 1068 -22.53 30.03 14.14
N ALA A 1069 -23.55 30.34 14.92
CA ALA A 1069 -24.66 31.20 14.50
C ALA A 1069 -24.27 32.65 14.18
N ASP A 1070 -23.22 33.13 14.82
CA ASP A 1070 -22.60 34.45 14.76
C ASP A 1070 -21.43 34.52 13.78
N CYS A 1071 -21.18 33.45 13.00
CA CYS A 1071 -20.18 33.43 11.94
C CYS A 1071 -20.86 33.49 10.55
N PRO A 1072 -20.98 34.67 9.91
CA PRO A 1072 -21.48 34.80 8.55
C PRO A 1072 -20.65 34.01 7.53
N GLN A 1073 -21.32 33.27 6.66
CA GLN A 1073 -20.67 32.36 5.71
C GLN A 1073 -21.32 32.39 4.33
N VAL A 1074 -20.52 32.06 3.31
CA VAL A 1074 -20.98 31.83 1.94
C VAL A 1074 -20.32 30.60 1.32
N PHE A 1075 -20.95 30.03 0.30
CA PHE A 1075 -20.53 28.78 -0.33
C PHE A 1075 -20.48 28.93 -1.85
N ALA A 1076 -19.43 28.38 -2.47
CA ALA A 1076 -19.24 28.36 -3.91
C ALA A 1076 -19.03 26.93 -4.40
N VAL A 1077 -19.71 26.56 -5.49
CA VAL A 1077 -19.39 25.35 -6.25
C VAL A 1077 -18.27 25.67 -7.23
N VAL A 1078 -17.24 24.81 -7.26
CA VAL A 1078 -16.06 24.98 -8.10
C VAL A 1078 -15.81 23.77 -9.00
N PRO A 1079 -15.03 23.91 -10.10
CA PRO A 1079 -14.62 22.78 -10.92
C PRO A 1079 -13.86 21.72 -10.12
N ARG A 1080 -14.05 20.45 -10.47
CA ARG A 1080 -13.42 19.33 -9.74
C ARG A 1080 -11.89 19.43 -9.69
N GLN A 1081 -11.24 19.82 -10.79
CA GLN A 1081 -9.79 19.95 -10.84
C GLN A 1081 -9.23 20.96 -9.84
N ARG A 1082 -10.03 21.94 -9.41
CA ARG A 1082 -9.70 22.90 -8.35
C ARG A 1082 -9.80 22.29 -6.95
N GLY A 1083 -10.90 21.58 -6.69
CA GLY A 1083 -11.28 21.15 -5.34
C GLY A 1083 -10.94 19.71 -4.94
N GLN A 1084 -10.56 18.85 -5.89
CA GLN A 1084 -10.26 17.45 -5.60
C GLN A 1084 -9.01 17.27 -4.74
N GLN A 1085 -9.01 16.23 -3.91
CA GLN A 1085 -7.98 15.94 -2.94
C GLN A 1085 -7.24 14.64 -3.29
N LEU A 1086 -5.91 14.67 -3.24
CA LEU A 1086 -5.05 13.52 -3.54
C LEU A 1086 -4.61 12.83 -2.22
N LYS A 1087 -5.47 11.96 -1.69
CA LYS A 1087 -5.35 11.36 -0.34
C LYS A 1087 -4.49 10.09 -0.31
N ASP A 1088 -4.44 9.33 -1.39
CA ASP A 1088 -3.73 8.04 -1.51
C ASP A 1088 -2.88 7.96 -2.79
N GLN A 1089 -1.74 7.27 -2.74
CA GLN A 1089 -0.87 7.06 -3.91
C GLN A 1089 -1.56 6.26 -5.01
N ALA A 1090 -2.50 5.38 -4.67
CA ALA A 1090 -3.30 4.63 -5.66
C ALA A 1090 -4.13 5.53 -6.58
N GLN A 1091 -4.38 6.79 -6.18
CA GLN A 1091 -5.14 7.76 -6.97
C GLN A 1091 -4.29 8.42 -8.07
N LEU A 1092 -2.96 8.25 -8.05
CA LEU A 1092 -2.04 8.98 -8.93
C LEU A 1092 -2.25 8.67 -10.41
N ASP A 1093 -2.51 7.41 -10.78
CA ASP A 1093 -2.77 7.04 -12.18
C ASP A 1093 -4.07 7.65 -12.69
N GLY A 1094 -5.16 7.53 -11.93
CA GLY A 1094 -6.44 8.14 -12.28
C GLY A 1094 -6.36 9.66 -12.42
N TRP A 1095 -5.68 10.32 -11.47
CA TRP A 1095 -5.43 11.77 -11.47
C TRP A 1095 -4.52 12.25 -12.61
N ALA A 1096 -3.57 11.43 -13.06
CA ALA A 1096 -2.77 11.75 -14.23
C ALA A 1096 -3.59 11.61 -15.52
N ARG A 1097 -4.40 10.55 -15.63
CA ARG A 1097 -5.15 10.19 -16.84
C ARG A 1097 -6.38 11.04 -17.10
N ASP A 1098 -7.02 11.56 -16.06
CA ASP A 1098 -8.19 12.44 -16.21
C ASP A 1098 -7.82 13.89 -16.57
N GLY A 1099 -6.53 14.17 -16.79
CA GLY A 1099 -6.01 15.49 -17.18
C GLY A 1099 -5.74 16.42 -16.00
N SER A 1100 -5.99 15.99 -14.77
CA SER A 1100 -5.78 16.83 -13.59
C SER A 1100 -4.31 17.21 -13.39
N ALA A 1101 -3.38 16.28 -13.58
CA ALA A 1101 -1.95 16.57 -13.50
C ALA A 1101 -1.52 17.69 -14.48
N GLN A 1102 -2.02 17.65 -15.72
CA GLN A 1102 -1.75 18.67 -16.73
C GLN A 1102 -2.38 20.01 -16.36
N HIS A 1103 -3.61 20.00 -15.81
CA HIS A 1103 -4.25 21.21 -15.31
C HIS A 1103 -3.40 21.86 -14.21
N ILE A 1104 -2.95 21.09 -13.21
CA ILE A 1104 -2.08 21.59 -12.13
C ILE A 1104 -0.78 22.17 -12.70
N ALA A 1105 -0.14 21.50 -13.66
CA ALA A 1105 1.06 22.00 -14.31
C ALA A 1105 0.83 23.38 -14.97
N SER A 1106 -0.34 23.61 -15.56
CA SER A 1106 -0.67 24.91 -16.19
C SER A 1106 -0.87 26.06 -15.19
N LEU A 1107 -1.11 25.74 -13.91
CA LEU A 1107 -1.23 26.70 -12.82
C LEU A 1107 0.13 27.08 -12.19
N CYS A 1108 1.22 26.40 -12.56
CA CYS A 1108 2.52 26.56 -11.93
C CYS A 1108 3.46 27.50 -12.72
N ALA A 1109 4.36 28.18 -12.00
CA ALA A 1109 5.58 28.79 -12.51
C ALA A 1109 6.76 28.25 -11.68
N TRP A 1110 7.55 27.35 -12.27
CA TRP A 1110 8.54 26.51 -11.58
C TRP A 1110 9.78 27.25 -11.09
#